data_AF-A0A3S4SJQ9-F1
#
_entry.id   AF-A0A3S4SJQ9-F1
#
_cell.length_a   1.000
_cell.length_b   1.000
_cell.length_c   1.000
_cell.angle_alpha   90.00
_cell.angle_beta   90.00
_cell.angle_gamma   90.00
#
_symmetry.space_group_name_H-M   'P 1'
#
loop_
_entity.id
_entity.type
_entity.pdbx_description
1 polymer ?
#
loop_
_entity_poly.entity_id
_entity_poly.type
_entity_poly.pdbx_seq_one_letter_code
_entity_poly.pdbx_strand_id
1 'polypeptide(L)'
;MSTAHSSPVPLSSFLGGWARQAPAPEEADPAQPADSAEAPVAPDAAPGSTPPGDATAPSAPTAPPRPDDAAETPAADHQGDPGSPSPAPPAPPPLDEHVIEPADPRDFADDSGPQYEDEDFEEGDDEPATASAPTPSSRGLAQAPAAALSIPGAPAPGAGSAGPVPAATAGGPAGTARPAAPSEEPDPEEGLAPLESFEDRFADRELTWMDFNERVLEQAEDRDMPLLERAWFLSIFSSNLDEFYMVRVAGLMRRIKAGITPVRASGLDAHQVLARVTARAKELTARQASIFHDDVRPALAERGIEVLMWDDLGLDQRERLTRYFRHHIFPVLTPLAVDPSHPFPYISGLSLNLAVILRNPRSGKEHFARVKVPGSLPRLITVPGRELDASDPGSGCALIPIETVIGQHLDHLFPGMDILEHHLFRVTRNENLEVEEDDAENLLTAMEKELERRRFGASVRLEVENTISPFTRRLLVRALGLRDDDVFELPAPLDLNGLSELHDLDVPALKFPRFVPVTAAGLAAHESSSAPDVFAAMREHDVLLHHPYDSFSTSVQEFVAQAAADPKVLAIKQTLYRTSGDSPIVDALIEAAEAGKQVVAIVEIKARFDEEANISWARKLERAGVHVVYGMVGLKTHCKLLLVVRQEREGLRRYCHVGTGNYHPKTARGYEDLGLLTCDRDVAQDLTTLFNQLSGYAPRARFRRLLVAPRSLRDGLVERIEAEIANHRAGLPAWIRIKVNSIIDETVIDALYRASRAGVSVDIVVRGICGIRAGVPGLSENIRVRSILGRFLEHSRIYAFAAGGTTELYIGSADLMHRNLDRRVEALVRITDPTMVAYLEDVVTRCASDEVASWHLEPDGTWTRHIEGPDGQRLEDIQARLMSRARSRVKGRS
;
A
#
# COMPACT_ATOMS: atom_id res chain seq x y z
N MET A 1 18.51 22.41 -24.84
CA MET A 1 17.37 21.62 -25.32
C MET A 1 17.90 20.27 -25.77
N SER A 2 17.47 19.19 -25.12
CA SER A 2 17.52 17.82 -25.62
C SER A 2 16.50 17.04 -24.81
N THR A 3 15.59 16.31 -25.45
CA THR A 3 14.42 15.71 -24.81
C THR A 3 14.66 14.24 -24.51
N ALA A 4 15.27 13.97 -23.35
CA ALA A 4 15.43 12.62 -22.84
C ALA A 4 14.05 11.96 -22.66
N HIS A 5 13.75 10.96 -23.50
CA HIS A 5 12.52 10.18 -23.41
C HIS A 5 12.65 9.19 -22.25
N SER A 6 12.01 9.50 -21.12
CA SER A 6 11.82 8.53 -20.04
C SER A 6 10.55 7.71 -20.32
N SER A 7 10.74 6.44 -20.67
CA SER A 7 9.63 5.50 -20.91
C SER A 7 8.70 5.44 -19.69
N PRO A 8 7.37 5.48 -19.86
CA PRO A 8 6.43 5.47 -18.76
C PRO A 8 6.45 4.12 -18.03
N VAL A 9 6.62 4.16 -16.71
CA VAL A 9 6.49 2.97 -15.84
C VAL A 9 5.01 2.81 -15.43
N PRO A 10 4.41 1.62 -15.58
CA PRO A 10 2.98 1.38 -15.35
C PRO A 10 2.47 1.68 -13.92
N LEU A 11 1.17 1.98 -13.85
CA LEU A 11 0.42 2.38 -12.64
C LEU A 11 -0.10 1.17 -11.84
N SER A 12 -0.18 -0.03 -12.44
CA SER A 12 -0.34 -1.30 -11.71
C SER A 12 0.66 -1.48 -10.56
N SER A 13 1.86 -0.89 -10.67
CA SER A 13 2.92 -0.92 -9.64
C SER A 13 2.63 -0.18 -8.32
N PHE A 14 1.39 0.27 -8.10
CA PHE A 14 0.92 0.95 -6.89
C PHE A 14 0.21 0.03 -5.87
N LEU A 15 -0.19 -1.19 -6.27
CA LEU A 15 -0.88 -2.16 -5.39
C LEU A 15 -0.23 -3.54 -5.31
N GLY A 16 0.57 -3.94 -6.31
CA GLY A 16 1.32 -5.20 -6.33
C GLY A 16 2.83 -5.00 -6.23
N GLY A 17 3.50 -5.74 -5.35
CA GLY A 17 4.96 -5.69 -5.20
C GLY A 17 5.69 -6.72 -6.08
N TRP A 18 6.62 -6.24 -6.90
CA TRP A 18 7.74 -6.96 -7.52
C TRP A 18 7.46 -8.07 -8.57
N ALA A 19 7.91 -7.79 -9.80
CA ALA A 19 8.44 -8.78 -10.75
C ALA A 19 9.77 -8.24 -11.32
N ARG A 20 10.67 -9.11 -11.79
CA ARG A 20 12.09 -8.77 -12.06
C ARG A 20 12.33 -8.32 -13.50
N GLN A 21 13.28 -7.40 -13.70
CA GLN A 21 13.77 -7.00 -15.02
C GLN A 21 14.69 -8.07 -15.64
N ALA A 22 14.71 -8.10 -16.97
CA ALA A 22 15.73 -8.72 -17.82
C ALA A 22 16.38 -7.61 -18.67
N PRO A 23 17.62 -7.77 -19.18
CA PRO A 23 18.36 -6.69 -19.82
C PRO A 23 17.80 -6.31 -21.19
N ALA A 24 17.87 -5.02 -21.52
CA ALA A 24 17.64 -4.49 -22.87
C ALA A 24 18.94 -4.47 -23.69
N PRO A 25 18.90 -4.62 -25.02
CA PRO A 25 20.07 -4.56 -25.89
C PRO A 25 20.53 -3.12 -26.17
N GLU A 26 21.74 -2.99 -26.71
CA GLU A 26 22.29 -1.73 -27.24
C GLU A 26 21.79 -1.51 -28.68
N GLU A 27 21.46 -0.25 -29.04
CA GLU A 27 21.23 0.18 -30.43
C GLU A 27 22.25 1.26 -30.83
N ALA A 28 22.58 1.32 -32.13
CA ALA A 28 23.62 2.18 -32.68
C ALA A 28 23.05 3.36 -33.51
N ASP A 29 23.78 4.47 -33.51
CA ASP A 29 23.38 5.77 -34.08
C ASP A 29 23.80 5.95 -35.56
N PRO A 30 22.89 6.34 -36.49
CA PRO A 30 23.22 6.70 -37.87
C PRO A 30 23.05 8.21 -38.18
N ALA A 31 24.13 8.86 -38.61
CA ALA A 31 24.12 10.29 -38.93
C ALA A 31 23.53 10.67 -40.31
N GLN A 32 22.87 11.83 -40.35
CA GLN A 32 22.51 12.64 -41.54
C GLN A 32 23.76 13.32 -42.17
N PRO A 33 23.74 13.99 -43.37
CA PRO A 33 22.65 14.83 -43.96
C PRO A 33 22.55 14.72 -45.52
N ALA A 34 21.95 15.61 -46.34
CA ALA A 34 21.34 16.94 -46.19
C ALA A 34 20.28 17.25 -47.30
N ASP A 35 19.50 18.34 -47.13
CA ASP A 35 19.06 19.37 -48.10
C ASP A 35 18.98 19.07 -49.63
N SER A 36 18.10 19.65 -50.47
CA SER A 36 16.96 20.61 -50.49
C SER A 36 16.70 20.89 -52.01
N ALA A 37 15.75 21.67 -52.55
CA ALA A 37 14.67 22.55 -52.07
C ALA A 37 13.58 22.68 -53.19
N GLU A 38 12.44 23.31 -52.86
CA GLU A 38 11.46 24.03 -53.73
C GLU A 38 10.87 23.32 -55.00
N ALA A 39 9.56 23.01 -55.14
CA ALA A 39 8.30 23.78 -55.02
C ALA A 39 7.90 24.60 -56.28
N PRO A 40 6.60 24.94 -56.54
CA PRO A 40 5.33 24.37 -56.05
C PRO A 40 4.23 24.17 -57.16
N VAL A 41 2.97 23.99 -56.72
CA VAL A 41 1.67 24.22 -57.42
C VAL A 41 0.96 22.98 -58.03
N ALA A 42 -0.35 22.88 -57.73
CA ALA A 42 -1.32 21.83 -58.08
C ALA A 42 -2.49 22.43 -58.91
N PRO A 43 -3.70 21.82 -59.09
CA PRO A 43 -4.18 20.45 -58.84
C PRO A 43 -4.97 19.86 -60.06
N ASP A 44 -5.85 18.87 -59.79
CA ASP A 44 -6.98 18.36 -60.62
C ASP A 44 -6.67 17.71 -61.99
N ALA A 45 -7.12 16.48 -62.32
CA ALA A 45 -8.52 16.04 -62.31
C ALA A 45 -8.68 14.48 -62.36
N ALA A 46 -9.91 13.99 -62.21
CA ALA A 46 -10.34 12.58 -62.35
C ALA A 46 -11.39 12.43 -63.49
N PRO A 47 -12.21 11.37 -63.63
CA PRO A 47 -12.11 9.95 -63.24
C PRO A 47 -12.48 8.92 -64.35
N GLY A 48 -12.29 7.61 -64.08
CA GLY A 48 -13.07 6.49 -64.68
C GLY A 48 -12.62 5.90 -66.05
N SER A 49 -13.19 4.79 -66.54
CA SER A 49 -14.05 3.76 -65.87
C SER A 49 -14.30 2.48 -66.70
N THR A 50 -13.90 1.31 -66.19
CA THR A 50 -14.51 -0.04 -66.45
C THR A 50 -14.33 -0.66 -67.88
N PRO A 51 -14.92 -1.82 -68.28
CA PRO A 51 -14.17 -3.10 -68.49
C PRO A 51 -14.62 -3.82 -69.82
N PRO A 52 -14.87 -5.16 -69.94
CA PRO A 52 -14.26 -6.43 -69.45
C PRO A 52 -13.89 -7.44 -70.60
N GLY A 53 -13.50 -8.69 -70.27
CA GLY A 53 -13.51 -9.89 -71.17
C GLY A 53 -12.13 -10.57 -71.33
N ASP A 54 -11.91 -11.84 -70.94
CA ASP A 54 -12.30 -13.14 -71.55
C ASP A 54 -11.58 -13.49 -72.88
N ALA A 55 -11.06 -14.71 -73.14
CA ALA A 55 -10.88 -15.93 -72.32
C ALA A 55 -9.91 -16.95 -72.99
N THR A 56 -9.67 -18.09 -72.30
CA THR A 56 -9.38 -19.48 -72.81
C THR A 56 -7.99 -20.13 -72.58
N ALA A 57 -7.97 -21.47 -72.66
CA ALA A 57 -6.88 -22.45 -72.44
C ALA A 57 -6.94 -23.56 -73.56
N PRO A 58 -6.20 -24.72 -73.58
CA PRO A 58 -5.28 -25.34 -72.60
C PRO A 58 -4.02 -26.12 -73.14
N SER A 59 -3.29 -26.78 -72.22
CA SER A 59 -2.52 -28.07 -72.31
C SER A 59 -1.24 -28.28 -73.20
N ALA A 60 -0.06 -28.27 -72.54
CA ALA A 60 1.03 -29.31 -72.36
C ALA A 60 1.37 -30.39 -73.45
N PRO A 61 2.49 -31.20 -73.38
CA PRO A 61 3.53 -31.40 -72.32
C PRO A 61 5.04 -31.61 -72.77
N THR A 62 5.89 -32.20 -71.89
CA THR A 62 7.19 -32.95 -72.07
C THR A 62 8.55 -32.25 -71.73
N ALA A 63 9.59 -33.03 -71.34
CA ALA A 63 10.92 -32.66 -70.74
C ALA A 63 12.02 -33.71 -71.16
N PRO A 64 13.28 -33.86 -70.62
CA PRO A 64 14.13 -33.18 -69.57
C PRO A 64 15.55 -32.77 -70.15
N PRO A 65 16.80 -32.82 -69.55
CA PRO A 65 17.35 -33.17 -68.21
C PRO A 65 18.48 -32.24 -67.60
N ARG A 66 19.79 -32.62 -67.63
CA ARG A 66 21.03 -32.08 -66.94
C ARG A 66 22.32 -32.52 -67.73
N PRO A 67 23.64 -32.38 -67.34
CA PRO A 67 24.28 -31.82 -66.10
C PRO A 67 25.67 -31.06 -66.18
N ASP A 68 26.16 -30.57 -65.02
CA ASP A 68 27.52 -30.45 -64.40
C ASP A 68 28.79 -29.67 -64.94
N ASP A 69 29.61 -29.24 -63.93
CA ASP A 69 31.10 -29.03 -63.80
C ASP A 69 31.94 -27.73 -64.08
N ALA A 70 32.76 -27.35 -63.06
CA ALA A 70 34.16 -26.82 -63.02
C ALA A 70 34.60 -25.46 -63.70
N ALA A 71 35.67 -24.71 -63.29
CA ALA A 71 36.54 -24.60 -62.08
C ALA A 71 37.53 -23.36 -62.12
N GLU A 72 38.25 -23.08 -61.00
CA GLU A 72 39.64 -22.51 -60.84
C GLU A 72 40.11 -21.03 -61.20
N THR A 73 40.45 -20.23 -60.16
CA THR A 73 41.75 -19.50 -59.80
C THR A 73 42.68 -18.73 -60.81
N PRO A 74 43.77 -17.97 -60.41
CA PRO A 74 44.16 -17.19 -59.17
C PRO A 74 44.91 -15.81 -59.41
N ALA A 75 45.47 -15.19 -58.33
CA ALA A 75 46.63 -14.22 -58.25
C ALA A 75 46.44 -12.73 -58.69
N ALA A 76 47.26 -11.69 -58.37
CA ALA A 76 48.24 -11.30 -57.29
C ALA A 76 48.60 -9.76 -57.49
N ASP A 77 49.58 -9.00 -56.91
CA ASP A 77 50.77 -9.23 -56.03
C ASP A 77 51.35 -7.93 -55.34
N HIS A 78 52.21 -8.10 -54.31
CA HIS A 78 53.35 -7.33 -53.71
C HIS A 78 53.55 -5.77 -53.60
N GLN A 79 54.04 -5.37 -52.39
CA GLN A 79 55.05 -4.31 -52.01
C GLN A 79 54.71 -2.78 -52.11
N GLY A 80 55.20 -1.85 -51.25
CA GLY A 80 56.03 -1.90 -50.02
C GLY A 80 56.28 -0.49 -49.37
N ASP A 81 56.63 -0.42 -48.06
CA ASP A 81 56.76 0.78 -47.18
C ASP A 81 58.23 1.25 -46.96
N PRO A 82 58.55 2.53 -46.56
CA PRO A 82 58.76 2.88 -45.13
C PRO A 82 58.46 4.35 -44.69
N GLY A 83 57.80 4.59 -43.52
CA GLY A 83 57.79 5.93 -42.89
C GLY A 83 57.01 6.17 -41.57
N SER A 84 57.63 5.91 -40.40
CA SER A 84 57.11 6.19 -39.02
C SER A 84 57.27 7.67 -38.55
N PRO A 85 56.64 8.18 -37.45
CA PRO A 85 56.17 7.46 -36.23
C PRO A 85 54.88 7.90 -35.47
N SER A 86 54.15 6.90 -34.91
CA SER A 86 53.85 6.65 -33.46
C SER A 86 53.47 7.80 -32.48
N PRO A 87 52.63 7.56 -31.43
CA PRO A 87 51.40 6.73 -31.37
C PRO A 87 50.23 7.39 -30.58
N ALA A 88 49.06 6.73 -30.60
CA ALA A 88 47.90 6.97 -29.71
C ALA A 88 47.44 5.64 -29.06
N PRO A 89 46.68 5.63 -27.93
CA PRO A 89 46.41 4.40 -27.16
C PRO A 89 45.47 3.40 -27.86
N PRO A 90 45.52 2.10 -27.50
CA PRO A 90 44.89 1.02 -28.25
C PRO A 90 43.39 0.82 -27.98
N ALA A 91 42.70 0.27 -28.97
CA ALA A 91 41.34 -0.27 -28.88
C ALA A 91 41.35 -1.77 -28.48
N PRO A 92 40.25 -2.31 -27.93
CA PRO A 92 40.14 -3.74 -27.61
C PRO A 92 40.05 -4.64 -28.87
N PRO A 93 40.40 -5.93 -28.77
CA PRO A 93 40.36 -6.88 -29.88
C PRO A 93 38.93 -7.38 -30.20
N PRO A 94 38.68 -7.89 -31.42
CA PRO A 94 37.43 -8.55 -31.78
C PRO A 94 37.30 -9.94 -31.12
N LEU A 95 36.07 -10.47 -31.10
CA LEU A 95 35.75 -11.84 -30.70
C LEU A 95 35.41 -12.67 -31.94
N ASP A 96 35.97 -13.89 -32.03
CA ASP A 96 35.73 -14.81 -33.13
C ASP A 96 34.36 -15.52 -33.01
N GLU A 97 33.72 -15.80 -34.14
CA GLU A 97 32.50 -16.61 -34.21
C GLU A 97 32.83 -18.10 -34.03
N HIS A 98 32.51 -18.66 -32.85
CA HIS A 98 32.51 -20.11 -32.64
C HIS A 98 31.10 -20.70 -32.77
N VAL A 99 30.84 -21.29 -33.94
CA VAL A 99 29.71 -22.22 -34.15
C VAL A 99 29.88 -23.42 -33.22
N ILE A 100 28.84 -23.75 -32.45
CA ILE A 100 28.77 -24.95 -31.61
C ILE A 100 27.58 -25.79 -32.06
N GLU A 101 27.84 -27.06 -32.37
CA GLU A 101 26.83 -28.02 -32.83
C GLU A 101 25.93 -28.53 -31.68
N PRO A 102 24.68 -28.92 -31.94
CA PRO A 102 23.78 -29.46 -30.92
C PRO A 102 24.19 -30.88 -30.49
N ALA A 103 24.37 -31.08 -29.18
CA ALA A 103 24.79 -32.37 -28.60
C ALA A 103 23.66 -33.43 -28.54
N ASP A 104 24.05 -34.70 -28.52
CA ASP A 104 23.15 -35.86 -28.52
C ASP A 104 22.53 -36.12 -27.13
N PRO A 105 21.21 -36.39 -26.99
CA PRO A 105 20.54 -36.62 -25.69
C PRO A 105 20.91 -37.90 -24.91
N ARG A 106 22.14 -38.41 -25.02
CA ARG A 106 22.55 -39.72 -24.46
C ARG A 106 23.72 -39.69 -23.47
N ASP A 107 24.43 -38.57 -23.31
CA ASP A 107 25.65 -38.48 -22.50
C ASP A 107 25.42 -38.07 -21.03
N PHE A 108 24.38 -38.62 -20.38
CA PHE A 108 24.22 -38.55 -18.91
C PHE A 108 23.74 -39.88 -18.32
N ALA A 109 24.70 -40.80 -18.15
CA ALA A 109 24.54 -41.99 -17.33
C ALA A 109 25.84 -42.27 -16.55
N ASP A 110 25.68 -42.40 -15.22
CA ASP A 110 26.60 -43.02 -14.26
C ASP A 110 28.00 -42.39 -14.05
N ASP A 111 28.17 -41.68 -12.91
CA ASP A 111 29.39 -41.85 -12.10
C ASP A 111 29.15 -41.59 -10.59
N SER A 112 29.24 -42.68 -9.83
CA SER A 112 29.76 -42.84 -8.46
C SER A 112 29.74 -41.66 -7.45
N GLY A 113 28.95 -41.82 -6.39
CA GLY A 113 29.18 -41.15 -5.10
C GLY A 113 29.98 -42.02 -4.10
N PRO A 114 30.62 -41.44 -3.06
CA PRO A 114 31.42 -42.19 -2.07
C PRO A 114 30.63 -42.64 -0.81
N GLN A 115 31.21 -43.62 -0.11
CA GLN A 115 30.69 -44.34 1.07
C GLN A 115 31.73 -44.35 2.22
N TYR A 116 31.42 -44.65 3.49
CA TYR A 116 30.11 -45.01 4.10
C TYR A 116 29.77 -44.01 5.26
N GLU A 117 29.67 -44.23 6.59
CA GLU A 117 29.73 -45.37 7.55
C GLU A 117 28.84 -45.04 8.77
N ASP A 118 28.21 -46.05 9.38
CA ASP A 118 27.19 -45.97 10.45
C ASP A 118 27.78 -46.18 11.87
N GLU A 119 27.16 -45.62 12.92
CA GLU A 119 27.21 -46.15 14.30
C GLU A 119 25.86 -45.98 15.04
N ASP A 120 24.94 -46.91 14.75
CA ASP A 120 24.13 -47.72 15.67
C ASP A 120 23.50 -47.20 17.00
N PHE A 121 22.22 -47.59 17.18
CA PHE A 121 21.47 -47.88 18.43
C PHE A 121 21.00 -46.68 19.30
N GLU A 122 19.88 -46.73 20.04
CA GLU A 122 18.94 -47.85 20.35
C GLU A 122 17.47 -47.33 20.45
N GLU A 123 16.47 -48.23 20.40
CA GLU A 123 15.02 -47.90 20.45
C GLU A 123 14.47 -47.68 21.89
N GLY A 124 13.32 -47.00 22.02
CA GLY A 124 12.57 -46.88 23.29
C GLY A 124 11.17 -46.27 23.13
N ASP A 125 10.15 -46.99 23.63
CA ASP A 125 8.71 -46.69 23.48
C ASP A 125 8.13 -45.66 24.50
N ASP A 126 6.80 -45.49 24.43
CA ASP A 126 5.84 -44.95 25.42
C ASP A 126 5.48 -43.44 25.44
N GLU A 127 4.34 -43.14 24.78
CA GLU A 127 3.31 -42.19 25.27
C GLU A 127 2.39 -42.89 26.31
N PRO A 128 1.50 -42.19 27.07
CA PRO A 128 1.62 -40.85 27.66
C PRO A 128 1.05 -40.75 29.12
N ALA A 129 1.50 -39.81 29.97
CA ALA A 129 0.76 -39.48 31.22
C ALA A 129 1.03 -38.11 31.89
N THR A 130 -0.02 -37.30 31.97
CA THR A 130 -0.45 -36.43 33.11
C THR A 130 0.55 -35.68 34.02
N ALA A 131 0.60 -34.35 33.83
CA ALA A 131 0.13 -33.33 34.80
C ALA A 131 0.91 -32.94 36.10
N SER A 132 0.58 -31.71 36.53
CA SER A 132 0.84 -31.04 37.83
C SER A 132 2.20 -30.35 38.04
N ALA A 133 2.16 -29.21 38.74
CA ALA A 133 3.29 -28.33 39.04
C ALA A 133 3.45 -28.15 40.57
N PRO A 134 4.67 -27.95 41.09
CA PRO A 134 4.88 -27.54 42.47
C PRO A 134 5.58 -26.18 42.65
N THR A 135 5.19 -25.45 43.69
CA THR A 135 5.82 -24.20 44.17
C THR A 135 7.09 -24.50 45.00
N PRO A 136 8.16 -23.69 44.94
CA PRO A 136 9.40 -23.96 45.68
C PRO A 136 9.34 -23.56 47.17
N SER A 137 10.10 -24.25 48.04
CA SER A 137 10.30 -23.84 49.45
C SER A 137 11.71 -24.11 50.02
N SER A 138 12.40 -23.01 50.34
CA SER A 138 13.43 -22.79 51.38
C SER A 138 14.30 -23.94 51.95
N ARG A 139 15.64 -23.78 51.87
CA ARG A 139 16.69 -23.82 52.95
C ARG A 139 18.10 -23.97 52.34
N GLY A 140 19.20 -23.36 52.82
CA GLY A 140 19.35 -22.26 53.78
C GLY A 140 20.71 -22.26 54.53
N LEU A 141 21.34 -21.07 54.68
CA LEU A 141 22.49 -20.74 55.57
C LEU A 141 23.87 -21.39 55.26
N ALA A 142 25.04 -20.81 55.56
CA ALA A 142 25.44 -19.41 55.84
C ALA A 142 26.98 -19.27 55.91
N GLN A 143 27.55 -18.08 55.65
CA GLN A 143 28.68 -17.49 56.40
C GLN A 143 28.96 -16.02 55.99
N ALA A 144 29.78 -15.32 56.78
CA ALA A 144 30.16 -13.90 56.67
C ALA A 144 31.69 -13.76 56.93
N PRO A 145 32.39 -12.59 56.86
CA PRO A 145 31.99 -11.29 57.41
C PRO A 145 32.29 -10.05 56.50
N ALA A 146 32.05 -8.85 57.04
CA ALA A 146 32.41 -7.56 56.44
C ALA A 146 33.32 -6.74 57.37
N ALA A 147 33.94 -5.66 56.85
CA ALA A 147 34.73 -4.68 57.60
C ALA A 147 34.32 -3.24 57.21
N ALA A 148 34.52 -2.26 58.12
CA ALA A 148 33.99 -0.89 57.97
C ALA A 148 34.86 0.18 58.68
N LEU A 149 34.70 1.46 58.28
CA LEU A 149 35.33 2.63 58.93
C LEU A 149 34.40 3.87 59.00
N SER A 150 33.47 3.86 59.97
CA SER A 150 33.38 4.79 61.12
C SER A 150 34.31 6.03 61.16
N ILE A 151 33.97 7.26 61.63
CA ILE A 151 32.76 8.10 61.94
C ILE A 151 33.28 9.59 62.03
N PRO A 152 32.66 10.68 62.58
CA PRO A 152 31.36 10.95 63.27
C PRO A 152 30.54 12.08 62.54
N GLY A 153 29.62 12.89 63.12
CA GLY A 153 29.09 13.05 64.49
C GLY A 153 27.83 13.94 64.57
N ALA A 154 27.17 13.98 65.74
CA ALA A 154 25.86 14.64 66.01
C ALA A 154 26.00 15.70 67.15
N PRO A 155 24.97 16.23 67.91
CA PRO A 155 23.63 15.70 68.23
C PRO A 155 22.44 16.69 68.19
N ALA A 156 21.25 16.21 68.59
CA ALA A 156 20.05 16.99 68.92
C ALA A 156 19.54 16.65 70.35
N PRO A 157 18.65 17.48 70.93
CA PRO A 157 17.45 16.98 71.62
C PRO A 157 16.19 17.82 71.27
N GLY A 158 14.96 17.48 71.66
CA GLY A 158 14.42 16.37 72.45
C GLY A 158 12.87 16.44 72.51
N ALA A 159 12.18 15.45 73.09
CA ALA A 159 10.72 15.31 73.03
C ALA A 159 9.96 15.85 74.26
N GLY A 160 8.63 16.06 74.13
CA GLY A 160 7.70 16.41 75.22
C GLY A 160 6.23 16.30 74.77
N SER A 161 5.29 16.10 75.71
CA SER A 161 3.89 15.71 75.39
C SER A 161 2.81 16.27 76.36
N ALA A 162 1.56 16.29 75.86
CA ALA A 162 0.27 16.40 76.56
C ALA A 162 -0.12 17.73 77.27
N GLY A 163 -1.42 18.07 77.21
CA GLY A 163 -2.06 19.17 77.98
C GLY A 163 -3.25 19.85 77.26
N PRO A 164 -4.44 20.02 77.89
CA PRO A 164 -5.64 20.58 77.23
C PRO A 164 -6.09 22.00 77.68
N VAL A 165 -6.72 22.72 76.74
CA VAL A 165 -7.96 23.56 76.85
C VAL A 165 -8.21 24.34 78.16
N PRO A 166 -8.26 25.70 78.12
CA PRO A 166 -9.58 26.37 78.06
C PRO A 166 -9.66 27.62 77.17
N ALA A 167 -10.88 28.12 76.94
CA ALA A 167 -11.21 29.23 76.04
C ALA A 167 -11.42 30.59 76.75
N ALA A 168 -11.38 31.69 75.99
CA ALA A 168 -11.81 33.02 76.40
C ALA A 168 -12.44 33.77 75.20
N THR A 169 -13.43 34.65 75.46
CA THR A 169 -14.31 35.23 74.42
C THR A 169 -14.28 36.76 74.37
N ALA A 170 -13.92 37.31 73.20
CA ALA A 170 -14.26 38.64 72.68
C ALA A 170 -13.86 38.66 71.18
N GLY A 171 -14.49 39.38 70.26
CA GLY A 171 -15.68 40.23 70.26
C GLY A 171 -15.82 40.83 68.85
N GLY A 172 -17.04 41.06 68.36
CA GLY A 172 -17.25 41.64 67.01
C GLY A 172 -16.77 43.10 66.88
N PRO A 173 -16.70 43.67 65.65
CA PRO A 173 -17.83 43.63 64.72
C PRO A 173 -17.52 43.43 63.21
N ALA A 174 -18.59 43.09 62.47
CA ALA A 174 -18.93 43.44 61.08
C ALA A 174 -17.87 43.46 59.96
N GLY A 175 -18.22 42.86 58.81
CA GLY A 175 -18.00 43.59 57.55
C GLY A 175 -17.50 42.87 56.29
N THR A 176 -17.55 41.54 56.15
CA THR A 176 -17.34 40.89 54.84
C THR A 176 -18.41 39.85 54.54
N ALA A 177 -18.99 39.91 53.34
CA ALA A 177 -19.82 38.85 52.81
C ALA A 177 -18.93 37.66 52.44
N ARG A 178 -19.36 36.43 52.76
CA ARG A 178 -18.81 35.25 52.09
C ARG A 178 -19.17 35.36 50.61
N PRO A 179 -18.27 35.03 49.66
CA PRO A 179 -18.73 34.67 48.33
C PRO A 179 -19.73 33.51 48.47
N ALA A 180 -20.77 33.52 47.65
CA ALA A 180 -21.59 32.32 47.51
C ALA A 180 -20.68 31.16 47.09
N ALA A 181 -21.01 29.94 47.50
CA ALA A 181 -20.45 28.79 46.80
C ALA A 181 -20.85 28.92 45.31
N PRO A 182 -20.01 28.48 44.35
CA PRO A 182 -20.51 28.26 43.00
C PRO A 182 -21.74 27.36 43.12
N SER A 183 -22.84 27.76 42.47
CA SER A 183 -23.91 26.82 42.20
C SER A 183 -23.30 25.66 41.42
N GLU A 184 -23.52 24.43 41.90
CA GLU A 184 -23.28 23.25 41.09
C GLU A 184 -24.16 23.40 39.84
N GLU A 185 -23.53 23.65 38.70
CA GLU A 185 -24.20 23.58 37.41
C GLU A 185 -24.67 22.12 37.25
N PRO A 186 -25.92 21.89 36.81
CA PRO A 186 -26.42 20.53 36.62
C PRO A 186 -25.48 19.79 35.67
N ASP A 187 -25.21 18.52 35.97
CA ASP A 187 -24.40 17.69 35.09
C ASP A 187 -25.12 17.60 33.72
N PRO A 188 -24.50 17.84 32.57
CA PRO A 188 -25.18 17.66 31.29
C PRO A 188 -25.54 16.18 31.00
N GLU A 189 -25.10 15.23 31.81
CA GLU A 189 -25.66 13.87 31.83
C GLU A 189 -26.91 13.73 32.73
N GLU A 190 -27.28 14.74 33.54
CA GLU A 190 -28.40 14.73 34.48
C GLU A 190 -29.76 14.69 33.77
N GLY A 191 -30.26 13.47 33.55
CA GLY A 191 -31.51 13.19 32.83
C GLY A 191 -31.29 12.61 31.43
N LEU A 192 -30.06 12.54 30.94
CA LEU A 192 -29.69 11.70 29.80
C LEU A 192 -29.41 10.27 30.27
N ALA A 193 -29.54 9.30 29.36
CA ALA A 193 -29.13 7.93 29.64
C ALA A 193 -27.59 7.82 29.56
N PRO A 194 -26.93 6.99 30.41
CA PRO A 194 -25.49 6.75 30.33
C PRO A 194 -25.09 6.16 28.98
N LEU A 195 -23.86 6.40 28.50
CA LEU A 195 -23.38 5.85 27.23
C LEU A 195 -23.47 4.31 27.18
N GLU A 196 -23.27 3.65 28.32
CA GLU A 196 -23.39 2.20 28.50
C GLU A 196 -24.79 1.64 28.20
N SER A 197 -25.83 2.47 28.20
CA SER A 197 -27.20 2.05 27.87
C SER A 197 -27.48 1.96 26.36
N PHE A 198 -26.61 2.52 25.52
CA PHE A 198 -26.70 2.41 24.06
C PHE A 198 -25.91 1.16 23.60
N GLU A 199 -26.59 0.02 23.51
CA GLU A 199 -25.98 -1.29 23.18
C GLU A 199 -25.20 -1.28 21.85
N ASP A 200 -25.76 -0.67 20.80
CA ASP A 200 -25.17 -0.59 19.45
C ASP A 200 -24.29 0.66 19.21
N ARG A 201 -23.78 1.34 20.25
CA ARG A 201 -23.07 2.64 20.07
C ARG A 201 -21.73 2.57 19.33
N PHE A 202 -21.22 1.38 19.03
CA PHE A 202 -20.00 1.20 18.24
C PHE A 202 -20.25 0.31 17.01
N ALA A 203 -19.93 0.80 15.81
CA ALA A 203 -19.98 -0.02 14.61
C ALA A 203 -18.83 -1.05 14.59
N ASP A 204 -19.08 -2.29 14.12
CA ASP A 204 -18.03 -3.30 14.09
C ASP A 204 -16.93 -3.00 13.05
N ARG A 205 -15.69 -3.08 13.52
CA ARG A 205 -14.45 -2.86 12.77
C ARG A 205 -14.40 -3.53 11.40
N GLU A 206 -14.80 -4.80 11.30
CA GLU A 206 -14.70 -5.56 10.07
C GLU A 206 -15.89 -5.30 9.14
N LEU A 207 -17.07 -4.95 9.68
CA LEU A 207 -18.22 -4.52 8.87
C LEU A 207 -18.01 -3.13 8.26
N THR A 208 -17.48 -2.17 9.02
CA THR A 208 -17.16 -0.83 8.47
C THR A 208 -15.96 -0.83 7.52
N TRP A 209 -15.15 -1.90 7.52
CA TRP A 209 -14.20 -2.12 6.43
C TRP A 209 -14.91 -2.53 5.12
N MET A 210 -15.97 -3.34 5.19
CA MET A 210 -16.80 -3.65 4.01
C MET A 210 -17.47 -2.37 3.48
N ASP A 211 -18.00 -1.49 4.35
CA ASP A 211 -18.52 -0.17 3.94
C ASP A 211 -17.47 0.65 3.15
N PHE A 212 -16.19 0.58 3.55
CA PHE A 212 -15.12 1.26 2.83
C PHE A 212 -14.91 0.67 1.44
N ASN A 213 -14.85 -0.66 1.31
CA ASN A 213 -14.63 -1.27 0.00
C ASN A 213 -15.86 -1.15 -0.92
N GLU A 214 -17.07 -1.04 -0.37
CA GLU A 214 -18.28 -0.69 -1.13
C GLU A 214 -18.19 0.71 -1.74
N ARG A 215 -17.74 1.71 -0.97
CA ARG A 215 -17.47 3.07 -1.49
C ARG A 215 -16.36 3.09 -2.56
N VAL A 216 -15.41 2.16 -2.51
CA VAL A 216 -14.41 1.94 -3.58
C VAL A 216 -15.06 1.35 -4.84
N LEU A 217 -16.06 0.47 -4.69
CA LEU A 217 -16.80 -0.11 -5.82
C LEU A 217 -17.68 0.93 -6.53
N GLU A 218 -18.32 1.82 -5.78
CA GLU A 218 -19.16 2.90 -6.30
C GLU A 218 -18.41 3.91 -7.18
N GLN A 219 -17.08 3.98 -7.06
CA GLN A 219 -16.25 4.76 -8.00
C GLN A 219 -16.17 4.13 -9.39
N ALA A 220 -16.35 2.81 -9.52
CA ALA A 220 -16.50 2.15 -10.81
C ALA A 220 -17.92 2.30 -11.39
N GLU A 221 -18.91 2.63 -10.58
CA GLU A 221 -20.29 2.91 -11.02
C GLU A 221 -20.46 4.36 -11.54
N ASP A 222 -19.58 5.28 -11.15
CA ASP A 222 -19.61 6.67 -11.61
C ASP A 222 -19.27 6.79 -13.11
N ARG A 223 -20.30 7.07 -13.93
CA ARG A 223 -20.17 7.16 -15.40
C ARG A 223 -19.53 8.45 -15.90
N ASP A 224 -19.34 9.46 -15.04
CA ASP A 224 -18.56 10.66 -15.37
C ASP A 224 -17.05 10.41 -15.19
N MET A 225 -16.67 9.30 -14.56
CA MET A 225 -15.27 8.90 -14.41
C MET A 225 -14.72 8.26 -15.70
N PRO A 226 -13.47 8.56 -16.12
CA PRO A 226 -12.88 7.97 -17.32
C PRO A 226 -12.81 6.43 -17.25
N LEU A 227 -13.12 5.74 -18.36
CA LEU A 227 -13.40 4.29 -18.34
C LEU A 227 -12.26 3.41 -17.82
N LEU A 228 -10.99 3.75 -18.09
CA LEU A 228 -9.87 2.96 -17.55
C LEU A 228 -9.70 3.18 -16.04
N GLU A 229 -10.07 4.34 -15.52
CA GLU A 229 -10.09 4.59 -14.07
C GLU A 229 -11.22 3.79 -13.40
N ARG A 230 -12.40 3.65 -14.05
CA ARG A 230 -13.48 2.77 -13.58
C ARG A 230 -13.03 1.31 -13.54
N ALA A 231 -12.36 0.83 -14.59
CA ALA A 231 -11.75 -0.50 -14.63
C ALA A 231 -10.65 -0.68 -13.56
N TRP A 232 -9.89 0.37 -13.26
CA TRP A 232 -8.91 0.38 -12.18
C TRP A 232 -9.59 0.29 -10.81
N PHE A 233 -10.68 1.01 -10.53
CA PHE A 233 -11.44 0.89 -9.28
C PHE A 233 -12.00 -0.52 -9.05
N LEU A 234 -12.42 -1.23 -10.11
CA LEU A 234 -12.75 -2.66 -10.02
C LEU A 234 -11.54 -3.50 -9.58
N SER A 235 -10.33 -3.24 -10.09
CA SER A 235 -9.10 -3.91 -9.63
C SER A 235 -8.75 -3.55 -8.17
N ILE A 236 -8.86 -2.27 -7.78
CA ILE A 236 -8.62 -1.81 -6.40
C ILE A 236 -9.55 -2.53 -5.42
N PHE A 237 -10.83 -2.70 -5.76
CA PHE A 237 -11.80 -3.44 -4.96
C PHE A 237 -11.35 -4.89 -4.72
N SER A 238 -10.90 -5.60 -5.76
CA SER A 238 -10.40 -6.97 -5.64
C SER A 238 -9.14 -7.05 -4.76
N SER A 239 -8.15 -6.18 -4.99
CA SER A 239 -6.90 -6.13 -4.22
C SER A 239 -7.15 -5.87 -2.72
N ASN A 240 -8.04 -4.93 -2.42
CA ASN A 240 -8.48 -4.64 -1.05
C ASN A 240 -9.16 -5.85 -0.40
N LEU A 241 -10.08 -6.51 -1.11
CA LEU A 241 -10.81 -7.68 -0.60
C LEU A 241 -9.88 -8.89 -0.40
N ASP A 242 -8.83 -9.01 -1.21
CA ASP A 242 -7.77 -10.00 -1.03
C ASP A 242 -6.97 -9.76 0.25
N GLU A 243 -6.42 -8.56 0.51
CA GLU A 243 -5.73 -8.30 1.81
C GLU A 243 -6.67 -8.60 2.98
N PHE A 244 -7.92 -8.15 2.89
CA PHE A 244 -8.90 -8.33 3.95
C PHE A 244 -9.19 -9.80 4.24
N TYR A 245 -9.35 -10.64 3.21
CA TYR A 245 -9.51 -12.09 3.42
C TYR A 245 -8.22 -12.75 3.94
N MET A 246 -7.06 -12.45 3.34
CA MET A 246 -5.77 -13.03 3.72
C MET A 246 -5.35 -12.72 5.16
N VAL A 247 -5.88 -11.64 5.75
CA VAL A 247 -5.42 -11.12 7.04
C VAL A 247 -6.52 -10.99 8.09
N ARG A 248 -7.67 -10.39 7.76
CA ARG A 248 -8.75 -10.12 8.74
C ARG A 248 -9.67 -11.31 8.89
N VAL A 249 -10.23 -11.80 7.77
CA VAL A 249 -11.09 -12.99 7.78
C VAL A 249 -10.29 -14.20 8.25
N ALA A 250 -9.07 -14.37 7.75
CA ALA A 250 -8.12 -15.39 8.24
C ALA A 250 -7.88 -15.34 9.75
N GLY A 251 -7.64 -14.16 10.33
CA GLY A 251 -7.48 -13.99 11.78
C GLY A 251 -8.76 -14.29 12.56
N LEU A 252 -9.92 -13.95 12.02
CA LEU A 252 -11.23 -14.23 12.61
C LEU A 252 -11.53 -15.74 12.62
N MET A 253 -11.28 -16.44 11.51
CA MET A 253 -11.42 -17.89 11.39
C MET A 253 -10.46 -18.63 12.33
N ARG A 254 -9.20 -18.18 12.45
CA ARG A 254 -8.24 -18.74 13.43
C ARG A 254 -8.72 -18.57 14.87
N ARG A 255 -9.23 -17.40 15.25
CA ARG A 255 -9.83 -17.15 16.56
C ARG A 255 -11.02 -18.06 16.86
N ILE A 256 -11.93 -18.24 15.90
CA ILE A 256 -13.07 -19.15 16.01
C ILE A 256 -12.59 -20.60 16.23
N LYS A 257 -11.63 -21.07 15.43
CA LYS A 257 -11.06 -22.42 15.57
C LYS A 257 -10.38 -22.64 16.93
N ALA A 258 -9.85 -21.59 17.55
CA ALA A 258 -9.25 -21.62 18.89
C ALA A 258 -10.27 -21.41 20.04
N GLY A 259 -11.55 -21.21 19.76
CA GLY A 259 -12.58 -20.89 20.77
C GLY A 259 -12.48 -19.48 21.36
N ILE A 260 -11.69 -18.58 20.76
CA ILE A 260 -11.42 -17.23 21.28
C ILE A 260 -12.44 -16.25 20.68
N THR A 261 -13.68 -16.37 21.16
CA THR A 261 -14.87 -15.65 20.65
C THR A 261 -15.48 -14.63 21.64
N PRO A 262 -14.72 -13.81 22.41
CA PRO A 262 -15.32 -12.74 23.19
C PRO A 262 -16.06 -11.75 22.28
N VAL A 263 -17.23 -11.34 22.76
CA VAL A 263 -18.04 -10.25 22.21
C VAL A 263 -17.23 -8.96 22.26
N ARG A 264 -17.38 -8.11 21.24
CA ARG A 264 -16.68 -6.82 21.12
C ARG A 264 -17.53 -5.65 21.63
N ALA A 265 -16.95 -4.46 21.65
CA ALA A 265 -17.69 -3.21 21.89
C ALA A 265 -18.87 -3.00 20.91
N SER A 266 -18.82 -3.62 19.74
CA SER A 266 -19.88 -3.64 18.72
C SER A 266 -21.03 -4.63 19.00
N GLY A 267 -21.11 -5.23 20.19
CA GLY A 267 -22.14 -6.21 20.56
C GLY A 267 -22.04 -7.58 19.87
N LEU A 268 -21.21 -7.72 18.82
CA LEU A 268 -21.12 -8.93 18.01
C LEU A 268 -20.04 -9.91 18.49
N ASP A 269 -20.34 -11.20 18.34
CA ASP A 269 -19.36 -12.29 18.44
C ASP A 269 -18.63 -12.57 17.11
N ALA A 270 -17.60 -13.40 17.16
CA ALA A 270 -16.76 -13.70 15.98
C ALA A 270 -17.49 -14.46 14.86
N HIS A 271 -18.42 -15.36 15.17
CA HIS A 271 -19.23 -16.08 14.19
C HIS A 271 -20.23 -15.15 13.51
N GLN A 272 -20.88 -14.26 14.28
CA GLN A 272 -21.80 -13.25 13.76
C GLN A 272 -21.10 -12.28 12.81
N VAL A 273 -19.92 -11.77 13.17
CA VAL A 273 -19.10 -10.94 12.27
C VAL A 273 -18.71 -11.71 11.02
N LEU A 274 -18.23 -12.96 11.15
CA LEU A 274 -17.83 -13.77 9.99
C LEU A 274 -18.98 -14.01 9.02
N ALA A 275 -20.16 -14.39 9.51
CA ALA A 275 -21.35 -14.61 8.68
C ALA A 275 -21.79 -13.33 7.94
N ARG A 276 -21.86 -12.18 8.63
CA ARG A 276 -22.21 -10.89 8.02
C ARG A 276 -21.17 -10.44 6.98
N VAL A 277 -19.87 -10.60 7.27
CA VAL A 277 -18.77 -10.31 6.35
C VAL A 277 -18.84 -11.19 5.10
N THR A 278 -19.01 -12.50 5.25
CA THR A 278 -19.07 -13.43 4.12
C THR A 278 -20.30 -13.17 3.23
N ALA A 279 -21.46 -12.85 3.82
CA ALA A 279 -22.66 -12.49 3.05
C ALA A 279 -22.44 -11.23 2.21
N ARG A 280 -22.03 -10.12 2.82
CA ARG A 280 -21.82 -8.84 2.12
C ARG A 280 -20.64 -8.88 1.14
N ALA A 281 -19.63 -9.72 1.40
CA ALA A 281 -18.57 -9.97 0.43
C ALA A 281 -19.11 -10.64 -0.85
N LYS A 282 -19.99 -11.66 -0.74
CA LYS A 282 -20.58 -12.32 -1.92
C LYS A 282 -21.46 -11.36 -2.71
N GLU A 283 -22.26 -10.56 -2.02
CA GLU A 283 -23.08 -9.49 -2.60
C GLU A 283 -22.23 -8.48 -3.39
N LEU A 284 -21.18 -7.92 -2.78
CA LEU A 284 -20.34 -6.91 -3.42
C LEU A 284 -19.47 -7.47 -4.55
N THR A 285 -18.97 -8.70 -4.47
CA THR A 285 -18.25 -9.32 -5.59
C THR A 285 -19.19 -9.70 -6.74
N ALA A 286 -20.46 -10.03 -6.47
CA ALA A 286 -21.47 -10.20 -7.53
C ALA A 286 -21.81 -8.86 -8.20
N ARG A 287 -22.01 -7.78 -7.41
CA ARG A 287 -22.18 -6.39 -7.92
C ARG A 287 -20.99 -5.97 -8.78
N GLN A 288 -19.76 -6.22 -8.32
CA GLN A 288 -18.52 -5.98 -9.06
C GLN A 288 -18.47 -6.71 -10.41
N ALA A 289 -18.85 -7.99 -10.43
CA ALA A 289 -18.90 -8.76 -11.66
C ALA A 289 -19.91 -8.16 -12.66
N SER A 290 -21.12 -7.80 -12.23
CA SER A 290 -22.11 -7.13 -13.10
C SER A 290 -21.61 -5.77 -13.60
N ILE A 291 -20.97 -4.93 -12.78
CA ILE A 291 -20.39 -3.66 -13.25
C ILE A 291 -19.36 -3.90 -14.36
N PHE A 292 -18.55 -4.95 -14.26
CA PHE A 292 -17.62 -5.32 -15.33
C PHE A 292 -18.35 -5.80 -16.59
N HIS A 293 -19.29 -6.73 -16.46
CA HIS A 293 -19.95 -7.40 -17.59
C HIS A 293 -20.97 -6.53 -18.32
N ASP A 294 -21.77 -5.76 -17.57
CA ASP A 294 -22.98 -5.11 -18.06
C ASP A 294 -22.77 -3.61 -18.37
N ASP A 295 -21.62 -3.03 -17.98
CA ASP A 295 -21.31 -1.61 -18.16
C ASP A 295 -19.87 -1.38 -18.66
N VAL A 296 -18.84 -1.75 -17.87
CA VAL A 296 -17.45 -1.34 -18.16
C VAL A 296 -16.86 -2.05 -19.38
N ARG A 297 -17.02 -3.38 -19.53
CA ARG A 297 -16.53 -4.11 -20.72
C ARG A 297 -17.23 -3.67 -22.02
N PRO A 298 -18.58 -3.51 -22.07
CA PRO A 298 -19.27 -2.91 -23.22
C PRO A 298 -18.76 -1.50 -23.55
N ALA A 299 -18.66 -0.61 -22.55
CA ALA A 299 -18.24 0.78 -22.77
C ALA A 299 -16.78 0.89 -23.26
N LEU A 300 -15.89 -0.03 -22.85
CA LEU A 300 -14.53 -0.11 -23.39
C LEU A 300 -14.52 -0.56 -24.85
N ALA A 301 -15.35 -1.54 -25.23
CA ALA A 301 -15.49 -1.99 -26.62
C ALA A 301 -16.05 -0.88 -27.54
N GLU A 302 -17.01 -0.07 -27.07
CA GLU A 302 -17.46 1.14 -27.77
C GLU A 302 -16.35 2.20 -27.99
N ARG A 303 -15.25 2.11 -27.23
CA ARG A 303 -14.05 2.93 -27.39
C ARG A 303 -12.89 2.19 -28.04
N GLY A 304 -13.15 1.03 -28.65
CA GLY A 304 -12.16 0.23 -29.37
C GLY A 304 -11.22 -0.57 -28.48
N ILE A 305 -11.46 -0.69 -27.16
CA ILE A 305 -10.69 -1.55 -26.25
C ILE A 305 -11.50 -2.81 -25.97
N GLU A 306 -11.22 -3.87 -26.71
CA GLU A 306 -11.97 -5.13 -26.63
C GLU A 306 -11.27 -6.14 -25.71
N VAL A 307 -12.04 -6.74 -24.78
CA VAL A 307 -11.63 -7.96 -24.07
C VAL A 307 -12.40 -9.13 -24.68
N LEU A 308 -11.74 -9.93 -25.51
CA LEU A 308 -12.31 -11.00 -26.31
C LEU A 308 -12.18 -12.38 -25.65
N MET A 309 -13.04 -13.31 -26.05
CA MET A 309 -12.95 -14.74 -25.80
C MET A 309 -12.49 -15.48 -27.05
N TRP A 310 -12.15 -16.77 -26.93
CA TRP A 310 -11.62 -17.54 -28.06
C TRP A 310 -12.56 -17.60 -29.28
N ASP A 311 -13.87 -17.64 -29.04
CA ASP A 311 -14.86 -17.72 -30.11
C ASP A 311 -15.12 -16.41 -30.85
N ASP A 312 -14.71 -15.27 -30.29
CA ASP A 312 -14.77 -13.97 -30.96
C ASP A 312 -13.66 -13.81 -32.02
N LEU A 313 -12.62 -14.66 -31.99
CA LEU A 313 -11.43 -14.56 -32.83
C LEU A 313 -11.65 -15.06 -34.27
N GLY A 314 -11.05 -14.36 -35.24
CA GLY A 314 -10.91 -14.83 -36.63
C GLY A 314 -9.86 -15.95 -36.77
N LEU A 315 -9.90 -16.70 -37.89
CA LEU A 315 -9.06 -17.90 -38.08
C LEU A 315 -7.55 -17.61 -38.00
N ASP A 316 -7.05 -16.56 -38.65
CA ASP A 316 -5.63 -16.15 -38.58
C ASP A 316 -5.22 -15.76 -37.14
N GLN A 317 -6.09 -15.07 -36.40
CA GLN A 317 -5.85 -14.73 -34.99
C GLN A 317 -5.77 -16.00 -34.13
N ARG A 318 -6.66 -16.98 -34.34
CA ARG A 318 -6.62 -18.29 -33.67
C ARG A 318 -5.31 -19.03 -34.01
N GLU A 319 -4.92 -19.13 -35.28
CA GLU A 319 -3.65 -19.79 -35.67
C GLU A 319 -2.41 -19.11 -35.08
N ARG A 320 -2.36 -17.78 -35.05
CA ARG A 320 -1.28 -17.02 -34.43
C ARG A 320 -1.25 -17.21 -32.91
N LEU A 321 -2.40 -17.24 -32.23
CA LEU A 321 -2.48 -17.50 -30.79
C LEU A 321 -2.18 -18.96 -30.42
N THR A 322 -2.55 -19.95 -31.25
CA THR A 322 -2.08 -21.33 -31.11
C THR A 322 -0.55 -21.43 -31.27
N ARG A 323 0.04 -20.67 -32.19
CA ARG A 323 1.50 -20.57 -32.33
C ARG A 323 2.12 -19.92 -31.09
N TYR A 324 1.56 -18.81 -30.61
CA TYR A 324 2.03 -18.12 -29.40
C TYR A 324 1.96 -19.05 -28.17
N PHE A 325 0.84 -19.76 -27.99
CA PHE A 325 0.68 -20.75 -26.93
C PHE A 325 1.81 -21.80 -26.97
N ARG A 326 2.06 -22.41 -28.13
CA ARG A 326 3.08 -23.48 -28.27
C ARG A 326 4.51 -23.02 -27.96
N HIS A 327 4.87 -21.76 -28.22
CA HIS A 327 6.23 -21.26 -28.07
C HIS A 327 6.48 -20.48 -26.77
N HIS A 328 5.47 -19.82 -26.19
CA HIS A 328 5.62 -18.94 -25.03
C HIS A 328 4.85 -19.38 -23.79
N ILE A 329 3.67 -19.98 -23.95
CA ILE A 329 2.82 -20.38 -22.81
C ILE A 329 3.11 -21.83 -22.39
N PHE A 330 2.96 -22.77 -23.33
CA PHE A 330 3.11 -24.21 -23.10
C PHE A 330 4.43 -24.60 -22.38
N PRO A 331 5.61 -24.03 -22.72
CA PRO A 331 6.87 -24.37 -22.04
C PRO A 331 6.95 -23.97 -20.56
N VAL A 332 6.08 -23.06 -20.08
CA VAL A 332 6.02 -22.65 -18.66
C VAL A 332 4.83 -23.25 -17.90
N LEU A 333 4.03 -24.12 -18.55
CA LEU A 333 2.95 -24.85 -17.89
C LEU A 333 3.44 -26.17 -17.30
N THR A 334 2.87 -26.54 -16.16
CA THR A 334 3.07 -27.86 -15.55
C THR A 334 1.71 -28.38 -15.06
N PRO A 335 1.10 -29.35 -15.76
CA PRO A 335 -0.15 -29.96 -15.31
C PRO A 335 0.12 -30.91 -14.14
N LEU A 336 -0.71 -30.84 -13.10
CA LEU A 336 -0.64 -31.71 -11.93
C LEU A 336 -1.90 -32.58 -11.86
N ALA A 337 -1.80 -33.84 -12.26
CA ALA A 337 -2.86 -34.83 -12.11
C ALA A 337 -2.96 -35.32 -10.65
N VAL A 338 -4.16 -35.77 -10.25
CA VAL A 338 -4.44 -36.32 -8.92
C VAL A 338 -4.93 -37.76 -9.04
N ASP A 339 -4.29 -38.64 -8.29
CA ASP A 339 -4.56 -40.08 -8.24
C ASP A 339 -4.13 -40.66 -6.87
N PRO A 340 -4.28 -41.97 -6.58
CA PRO A 340 -3.90 -42.54 -5.28
C PRO A 340 -2.40 -42.45 -4.90
N SER A 341 -1.51 -42.27 -5.88
CA SER A 341 -0.07 -42.04 -5.69
C SER A 341 0.27 -40.54 -5.66
N HIS A 342 -0.51 -39.72 -6.36
CA HIS A 342 -0.34 -38.27 -6.45
C HIS A 342 -1.48 -37.53 -5.73
N PRO A 343 -1.33 -37.22 -4.42
CA PRO A 343 -2.37 -36.54 -3.64
C PRO A 343 -2.64 -35.11 -4.16
N PHE A 344 -3.78 -34.55 -3.76
CA PHE A 344 -4.21 -33.22 -4.23
C PHE A 344 -3.13 -32.14 -3.99
N PRO A 345 -2.69 -31.42 -5.04
CA PRO A 345 -1.51 -30.56 -4.95
C PRO A 345 -1.76 -29.31 -4.11
N TYR A 346 -0.69 -28.78 -3.52
CA TYR A 346 -0.75 -27.48 -2.88
C TYR A 346 -1.07 -26.37 -3.91
N ILE A 347 -2.20 -25.68 -3.70
CA ILE A 347 -2.63 -24.54 -4.50
C ILE A 347 -2.10 -23.25 -3.86
N SER A 348 -1.29 -22.49 -4.59
CA SER A 348 -0.72 -21.21 -4.15
C SER A 348 -1.82 -20.17 -3.87
N GLY A 349 -1.67 -19.38 -2.80
CA GLY A 349 -2.51 -18.22 -2.52
C GLY A 349 -2.59 -17.26 -3.72
N LEU A 350 -3.78 -16.66 -3.92
CA LEU A 350 -4.17 -15.72 -5.00
C LEU A 350 -3.95 -16.19 -6.45
N SER A 351 -3.36 -17.37 -6.67
CA SER A 351 -3.15 -17.88 -8.03
C SER A 351 -4.46 -18.27 -8.71
N LEU A 352 -4.61 -17.91 -9.98
CA LEU A 352 -5.64 -18.44 -10.86
C LEU A 352 -5.21 -19.82 -11.39
N ASN A 353 -6.16 -20.74 -11.46
CA ASN A 353 -5.93 -22.13 -11.84
C ASN A 353 -7.11 -22.63 -12.69
N LEU A 354 -6.85 -23.60 -13.58
CA LEU A 354 -7.90 -24.40 -14.21
C LEU A 354 -8.00 -25.73 -13.44
N ALA A 355 -9.21 -26.05 -13.00
CA ALA A 355 -9.61 -27.40 -12.59
C ALA A 355 -10.10 -28.13 -13.85
N VAL A 356 -9.49 -29.26 -14.18
CA VAL A 356 -9.78 -30.04 -15.39
C VAL A 356 -10.18 -31.45 -14.99
N ILE A 357 -11.31 -31.94 -15.50
CA ILE A 357 -11.69 -33.35 -15.36
C ILE A 357 -11.35 -34.08 -16.66
N LEU A 358 -10.55 -35.12 -16.53
CA LEU A 358 -10.04 -35.94 -17.62
C LEU A 358 -10.59 -37.36 -17.48
N ARG A 359 -11.01 -37.98 -18.57
CA ARG A 359 -11.32 -39.42 -18.63
C ARG A 359 -10.27 -40.16 -19.43
N ASN A 360 -9.77 -41.26 -18.89
CA ASN A 360 -8.85 -42.15 -19.59
C ASN A 360 -9.66 -43.06 -20.55
N PRO A 361 -9.50 -42.93 -21.90
CA PRO A 361 -10.39 -43.60 -22.85
C PRO A 361 -10.28 -45.13 -22.84
N ARG A 362 -9.17 -45.68 -22.31
CA ARG A 362 -8.90 -47.13 -22.25
C ARG A 362 -9.47 -47.81 -21.01
N SER A 363 -9.64 -47.07 -19.91
CA SER A 363 -10.09 -47.62 -18.61
C SER A 363 -11.42 -47.03 -18.12
N GLY A 364 -11.92 -45.97 -18.77
CA GLY A 364 -13.13 -45.26 -18.38
C GLY A 364 -13.01 -44.46 -17.08
N LYS A 365 -11.84 -44.45 -16.42
CA LYS A 365 -11.61 -43.74 -15.16
C LYS A 365 -11.51 -42.24 -15.37
N GLU A 366 -12.14 -41.50 -14.48
CA GLU A 366 -12.03 -40.05 -14.36
C GLU A 366 -10.89 -39.67 -13.40
N HIS A 367 -10.20 -38.59 -13.73
CA HIS A 367 -9.06 -38.03 -13.01
C HIS A 367 -9.23 -36.51 -12.95
N PHE A 368 -8.93 -35.92 -11.80
CA PHE A 368 -8.78 -34.47 -11.69
C PHE A 368 -7.35 -34.08 -12.04
N ALA A 369 -7.19 -33.01 -12.81
CA ALA A 369 -5.91 -32.35 -13.02
C ALA A 369 -6.03 -30.84 -12.79
N ARG A 370 -4.95 -30.24 -12.30
CA ARG A 370 -4.82 -28.80 -12.10
C ARG A 370 -3.78 -28.24 -13.07
N VAL A 371 -4.12 -27.16 -13.74
CA VAL A 371 -3.18 -26.32 -14.48
C VAL A 371 -3.08 -24.97 -13.78
N LYS A 372 -1.87 -24.50 -13.47
CA LYS A 372 -1.66 -23.15 -12.90
C LYS A 372 -1.60 -22.13 -14.04
N VAL A 373 -2.27 -20.98 -13.90
CA VAL A 373 -2.04 -19.85 -14.81
C VAL A 373 -0.69 -19.19 -14.45
N PRO A 374 0.24 -19.04 -15.40
CA PRO A 374 1.61 -18.60 -15.12
C PRO A 374 1.68 -17.08 -14.97
N GLY A 375 1.64 -16.58 -13.73
CA GLY A 375 1.83 -15.15 -13.40
C GLY A 375 3.24 -14.59 -13.67
N SER A 376 4.05 -15.28 -14.46
CA SER A 376 5.30 -14.79 -15.06
C SER A 376 5.10 -14.28 -16.51
N LEU A 377 3.88 -14.40 -17.05
CA LEU A 377 3.46 -13.86 -18.34
C LEU A 377 2.35 -12.80 -18.10
N PRO A 378 2.16 -11.83 -19.02
CA PRO A 378 1.01 -10.93 -18.98
C PRO A 378 -0.30 -11.72 -18.97
N ARG A 379 -1.29 -11.28 -18.19
CA ARG A 379 -2.57 -11.97 -18.12
C ARG A 379 -3.48 -11.60 -19.30
N LEU A 380 -3.40 -10.38 -19.78
CA LEU A 380 -4.10 -9.92 -20.99
C LEU A 380 -3.14 -9.94 -22.18
N ILE A 381 -3.28 -10.95 -23.04
CA ILE A 381 -2.46 -11.11 -24.24
C ILE A 381 -3.08 -10.29 -25.37
N THR A 382 -2.28 -9.44 -26.01
CA THR A 382 -2.69 -8.71 -27.22
C THR A 382 -3.01 -9.66 -28.36
N VAL A 383 -4.20 -9.53 -28.93
CA VAL A 383 -4.65 -10.32 -30.07
C VAL A 383 -3.85 -9.88 -31.31
N PRO A 384 -3.16 -10.80 -32.01
CA PRO A 384 -2.29 -10.41 -33.13
C PRO A 384 -3.03 -9.70 -34.26
N GLY A 385 -2.51 -8.57 -34.73
CA GLY A 385 -3.17 -7.68 -35.70
C GLY A 385 -4.27 -6.79 -35.09
N ARG A 386 -4.30 -6.66 -33.76
CA ARG A 386 -5.16 -5.78 -32.96
C ARG A 386 -4.34 -5.13 -31.82
N GLU A 387 -3.06 -4.88 -32.07
CA GLU A 387 -2.17 -4.12 -31.21
C GLU A 387 -2.57 -2.63 -31.15
N LEU A 388 -2.34 -1.97 -30.02
CA LEU A 388 -2.60 -0.54 -29.86
C LEU A 388 -1.58 0.28 -30.67
N ASP A 389 -2.00 0.90 -31.77
CA ASP A 389 -1.13 1.75 -32.58
C ASP A 389 -0.93 3.13 -31.90
N ALA A 390 0.33 3.47 -31.60
CA ALA A 390 0.68 4.76 -31.01
C ALA A 390 0.56 5.95 -32.01
N SER A 391 0.51 5.67 -33.31
CA SER A 391 0.31 6.64 -34.39
C SER A 391 -1.17 6.85 -34.75
N ASP A 392 -2.02 5.84 -34.53
CA ASP A 392 -3.48 5.97 -34.53
C ASP A 392 -4.11 5.28 -33.31
N PRO A 393 -4.19 5.96 -32.15
CA PRO A 393 -4.91 5.45 -30.98
C PRO A 393 -6.42 5.26 -31.18
N GLY A 394 -6.98 5.69 -32.32
CA GLY A 394 -8.36 5.43 -32.73
C GLY A 394 -8.56 4.05 -33.37
N SER A 395 -7.48 3.36 -33.76
CA SER A 395 -7.51 1.98 -34.26
C SER A 395 -7.98 0.96 -33.20
N GLY A 396 -7.83 1.30 -31.92
CA GLY A 396 -8.20 0.47 -30.78
C GLY A 396 -7.17 -0.61 -30.45
N CYS A 397 -7.55 -1.56 -29.60
CA CYS A 397 -6.82 -2.80 -29.39
C CYS A 397 -7.77 -3.92 -28.94
N ALA A 398 -7.36 -5.18 -29.17
CA ALA A 398 -8.07 -6.34 -28.63
C ALA A 398 -7.13 -7.20 -27.77
N LEU A 399 -7.65 -7.66 -26.64
CA LEU A 399 -6.95 -8.41 -25.62
C LEU A 399 -7.72 -9.71 -25.32
N ILE A 400 -7.02 -10.81 -25.09
CA ILE A 400 -7.60 -12.09 -24.66
C ILE A 400 -6.95 -12.55 -23.34
N PRO A 401 -7.73 -12.99 -22.33
CA PRO A 401 -7.16 -13.54 -21.11
C PRO A 401 -6.34 -14.82 -21.39
N ILE A 402 -5.14 -14.91 -20.83
CA ILE A 402 -4.24 -16.06 -20.98
C ILE A 402 -4.91 -17.37 -20.53
N GLU A 403 -5.75 -17.32 -19.50
CA GLU A 403 -6.53 -18.48 -19.04
C GLU A 403 -7.49 -19.03 -20.10
N THR A 404 -8.05 -18.18 -20.97
CA THR A 404 -8.89 -18.58 -22.10
C THR A 404 -8.06 -19.26 -23.19
N VAL A 405 -6.85 -18.75 -23.46
CA VAL A 405 -5.90 -19.37 -24.40
C VAL A 405 -5.41 -20.73 -23.88
N ILE A 406 -5.20 -20.88 -22.56
CA ILE A 406 -4.82 -22.15 -21.93
C ILE A 406 -5.97 -23.16 -21.98
N GLY A 407 -7.20 -22.76 -21.63
CA GLY A 407 -8.38 -23.65 -21.62
C GLY A 407 -8.64 -24.30 -22.98
N GLN A 408 -8.49 -23.53 -24.06
CA GLN A 408 -8.66 -24.02 -25.42
C GLN A 408 -7.62 -25.07 -25.85
N HIS A 409 -6.42 -25.05 -25.27
CA HIS A 409 -5.29 -25.91 -25.65
C HIS A 409 -4.91 -26.92 -24.55
N LEU A 410 -5.88 -27.35 -23.73
CA LEU A 410 -5.67 -28.40 -22.73
C LEU A 410 -5.34 -29.77 -23.36
N ASP A 411 -5.71 -30.00 -24.63
CA ASP A 411 -5.38 -31.19 -25.41
C ASP A 411 -3.87 -31.40 -25.54
N HIS A 412 -3.12 -30.30 -25.71
CA HIS A 412 -1.66 -30.29 -25.75
C HIS A 412 -1.03 -30.72 -24.41
N LEU A 413 -1.70 -30.45 -23.28
CA LEU A 413 -1.21 -30.80 -21.93
C LEU A 413 -1.59 -32.23 -21.51
N PHE A 414 -2.67 -32.78 -22.08
CA PHE A 414 -3.22 -34.09 -21.72
C PHE A 414 -3.39 -35.04 -22.92
N PRO A 415 -2.32 -35.29 -23.70
CA PRO A 415 -2.40 -36.07 -24.94
C PRO A 415 -2.91 -37.50 -24.68
N GLY A 416 -4.00 -37.87 -25.35
CA GLY A 416 -4.63 -39.19 -25.25
C GLY A 416 -5.62 -39.37 -24.10
N MET A 417 -5.99 -38.29 -23.40
CA MET A 417 -7.10 -38.24 -22.45
C MET A 417 -8.31 -37.52 -23.07
N ASP A 418 -9.53 -37.94 -22.73
CA ASP A 418 -10.73 -37.14 -23.01
C ASP A 418 -10.80 -36.00 -21.98
N ILE A 419 -10.91 -34.75 -22.41
CA ILE A 419 -11.25 -33.63 -21.52
C ILE A 419 -12.77 -33.56 -21.42
N LEU A 420 -13.31 -33.66 -20.20
CA LEU A 420 -14.77 -33.64 -19.96
C LEU A 420 -15.29 -32.25 -19.63
N GLU A 421 -14.59 -31.55 -18.75
CA GLU A 421 -14.89 -30.19 -18.31
C GLU A 421 -13.61 -29.49 -17.85
N HIS A 422 -13.57 -28.16 -17.96
CA HIS A 422 -12.60 -27.33 -17.27
C HIS A 422 -13.27 -26.08 -16.70
N HIS A 423 -12.83 -25.62 -15.53
CA HIS A 423 -13.38 -24.44 -14.86
C HIS A 423 -12.27 -23.64 -14.18
N LEU A 424 -12.40 -22.31 -14.17
CA LEU A 424 -11.49 -21.45 -13.42
C LEU A 424 -11.75 -21.53 -11.92
N PHE A 425 -10.67 -21.52 -11.13
CA PHE A 425 -10.73 -21.37 -9.67
C PHE A 425 -9.50 -20.65 -9.09
N ARG A 426 -9.70 -19.99 -7.95
CA ARG A 426 -8.68 -19.21 -7.24
C ARG A 426 -8.86 -19.36 -5.73
N VAL A 427 -7.75 -19.42 -4.99
CA VAL A 427 -7.75 -19.70 -3.54
C VAL A 427 -7.05 -18.59 -2.77
N THR A 428 -7.76 -17.95 -1.85
CA THR A 428 -7.17 -17.01 -0.89
C THR A 428 -6.70 -17.79 0.35
N ARG A 429 -5.53 -17.43 0.91
CA ARG A 429 -4.92 -18.09 2.07
C ARG A 429 -4.59 -17.11 3.19
N ASN A 430 -4.46 -17.58 4.42
CA ASN A 430 -3.90 -16.77 5.52
C ASN A 430 -2.45 -16.39 5.25
N GLU A 431 -2.12 -15.09 5.23
CA GLU A 431 -0.75 -14.60 5.08
C GLU A 431 -0.21 -13.83 6.31
N ASN A 432 -0.98 -13.77 7.41
CA ASN A 432 -0.56 -12.97 8.55
C ASN A 432 0.61 -13.64 9.32
N LEU A 433 1.82 -13.09 9.14
CA LEU A 433 3.01 -13.37 9.93
C LEU A 433 2.82 -13.02 11.41
N GLU A 434 3.09 -13.97 12.30
CA GLU A 434 3.16 -13.80 13.75
C GLU A 434 4.53 -14.32 14.21
N VAL A 435 5.43 -13.38 14.52
CA VAL A 435 6.81 -13.65 14.95
C VAL A 435 6.97 -13.16 16.38
N GLU A 436 7.26 -14.08 17.30
CA GLU A 436 7.54 -13.82 18.72
C GLU A 436 8.84 -13.02 18.88
N GLU A 437 8.93 -12.20 19.93
CA GLU A 437 9.94 -11.12 20.06
C GLU A 437 10.90 -11.38 21.23
N ASP A 438 11.53 -12.56 21.23
CA ASP A 438 12.38 -13.00 22.34
C ASP A 438 13.74 -12.28 22.40
N ASP A 439 14.31 -11.88 21.25
CA ASP A 439 15.53 -11.06 21.22
C ASP A 439 15.67 -10.21 19.95
N ALA A 440 16.17 -8.97 20.12
CA ALA A 440 16.26 -8.00 19.02
C ALA A 440 17.36 -8.34 18.00
N GLU A 441 18.49 -8.91 18.44
CA GLU A 441 19.61 -9.28 17.57
C GLU A 441 19.28 -10.45 16.62
N ASN A 442 18.31 -11.31 16.99
CA ASN A 442 17.85 -12.43 16.17
C ASN A 442 16.59 -12.13 15.32
N LEU A 443 16.00 -10.94 15.46
CA LEU A 443 14.70 -10.64 14.85
C LEU A 443 14.68 -10.78 13.33
N LEU A 444 15.75 -10.36 12.64
CA LEU A 444 15.85 -10.43 11.18
C LEU A 444 15.88 -11.89 10.70
N THR A 445 16.70 -12.73 11.33
CA THR A 445 16.79 -14.18 11.05
C THR A 445 15.50 -14.93 11.40
N ALA A 446 14.78 -14.50 12.44
CA ALA A 446 13.46 -15.04 12.78
C ALA A 446 12.40 -14.69 11.72
N MET A 447 12.44 -13.47 11.18
CA MET A 447 11.57 -13.06 10.08
C MET A 447 11.87 -13.80 8.76
N GLU A 448 13.15 -14.05 8.44
CA GLU A 448 13.52 -14.86 7.26
C GLU A 448 12.89 -16.26 7.33
N LYS A 449 12.99 -16.94 8.49
CA LYS A 449 12.38 -18.28 8.70
C LYS A 449 10.85 -18.29 8.63
N GLU A 450 10.18 -17.25 9.13
CA GLU A 450 8.71 -17.21 9.10
C GLU A 450 8.16 -16.76 7.74
N LEU A 451 8.94 -16.03 6.93
CA LEU A 451 8.62 -15.76 5.52
C LEU A 451 8.59 -17.03 4.65
N GLU A 452 9.44 -18.03 4.94
CA GLU A 452 9.36 -19.34 4.28
C GLU A 452 8.07 -20.10 4.67
N ARG A 453 7.72 -20.09 5.97
CA ARG A 453 6.52 -20.74 6.51
C ARG A 453 5.22 -20.11 6.03
N ARG A 454 5.17 -18.78 5.84
CA ARG A 454 4.04 -18.01 5.29
C ARG A 454 3.42 -18.66 4.04
N ARG A 455 4.25 -19.33 3.22
CA ARG A 455 3.81 -20.03 1.99
C ARG A 455 2.74 -21.10 2.23
N PHE A 456 2.58 -21.64 3.45
CA PHE A 456 1.69 -22.78 3.74
C PHE A 456 0.41 -22.41 4.53
N GLY A 457 0.00 -21.14 4.50
CA GLY A 457 -1.21 -20.67 5.18
C GLY A 457 -2.51 -21.42 4.82
N ALA A 458 -3.40 -21.59 5.80
CA ALA A 458 -4.69 -22.23 5.60
C ALA A 458 -5.56 -21.51 4.55
N SER A 459 -6.38 -22.26 3.82
CA SER A 459 -7.36 -21.75 2.86
C SER A 459 -8.45 -20.94 3.59
N VAL A 460 -8.87 -19.78 3.04
CA VAL A 460 -9.89 -18.90 3.66
C VAL A 460 -10.98 -18.40 2.71
N ARG A 461 -10.77 -18.49 1.39
CA ARG A 461 -11.79 -18.24 0.36
C ARG A 461 -11.49 -19.11 -0.86
N LEU A 462 -12.53 -19.62 -1.51
CA LEU A 462 -12.45 -20.25 -2.84
C LEU A 462 -13.34 -19.47 -3.79
N GLU A 463 -12.76 -18.88 -4.82
CA GLU A 463 -13.48 -18.34 -5.97
C GLU A 463 -13.52 -19.40 -7.06
N VAL A 464 -14.68 -19.63 -7.66
CA VAL A 464 -14.92 -20.58 -8.74
C VAL A 464 -15.82 -19.96 -9.80
N GLU A 465 -15.60 -20.37 -11.04
CA GLU A 465 -16.44 -20.02 -12.17
C GLU A 465 -17.87 -20.55 -11.98
N ASN A 466 -18.89 -19.75 -12.28
CA ASN A 466 -20.31 -20.14 -12.13
C ASN A 466 -20.75 -21.26 -13.10
N THR A 467 -19.90 -21.66 -14.05
CA THR A 467 -20.07 -22.85 -14.89
C THR A 467 -19.71 -24.15 -14.17
N ILE A 468 -19.06 -24.08 -12.98
CA ILE A 468 -18.45 -25.23 -12.31
C ILE A 468 -19.43 -26.36 -12.01
N SER A 469 -19.05 -27.60 -12.36
CA SER A 469 -19.88 -28.75 -12.03
C SER A 469 -19.99 -28.94 -10.50
N PRO A 470 -21.17 -29.38 -9.99
CA PRO A 470 -21.32 -29.70 -8.57
C PRO A 470 -20.36 -30.80 -8.09
N PHE A 471 -19.83 -31.63 -8.99
CA PHE A 471 -18.79 -32.61 -8.67
C PHE A 471 -17.45 -31.91 -8.38
N THR A 472 -16.97 -31.11 -9.32
CA THR A 472 -15.67 -30.43 -9.22
C THR A 472 -15.66 -29.38 -8.09
N ARG A 473 -16.77 -28.67 -7.85
CA ARG A 473 -16.92 -27.82 -6.65
C ARG A 473 -16.75 -28.63 -5.36
N ARG A 474 -17.48 -29.74 -5.18
CA ARG A 474 -17.37 -30.57 -3.95
C ARG A 474 -15.97 -31.15 -3.77
N LEU A 475 -15.29 -31.51 -4.86
CA LEU A 475 -13.91 -31.98 -4.83
C LEU A 475 -12.95 -30.89 -4.31
N LEU A 476 -13.02 -29.67 -4.87
CA LEU A 476 -12.20 -28.54 -4.44
C LEU A 476 -12.46 -28.14 -2.99
N VAL A 477 -13.73 -28.01 -2.58
CA VAL A 477 -14.11 -27.64 -1.20
C VAL A 477 -13.55 -28.64 -0.18
N ARG A 478 -13.74 -29.94 -0.45
CA ARG A 478 -13.23 -31.02 0.42
C ARG A 478 -11.70 -31.05 0.46
N ALA A 479 -11.03 -30.88 -0.68
CA ALA A 479 -9.57 -30.94 -0.76
C ALA A 479 -8.87 -29.72 -0.13
N LEU A 480 -9.51 -28.54 -0.18
CA LEU A 480 -8.98 -27.30 0.38
C LEU A 480 -9.34 -27.06 1.85
N GLY A 481 -10.19 -27.91 2.45
CA GLY A 481 -10.61 -27.83 3.85
C GLY A 481 -11.56 -26.68 4.16
N LEU A 482 -12.39 -26.27 3.18
CA LEU A 482 -13.29 -25.12 3.25
C LEU A 482 -14.74 -25.54 3.57
N ARG A 483 -15.57 -24.56 3.95
CA ARG A 483 -17.03 -24.72 4.06
C ARG A 483 -17.68 -24.20 2.78
N ASP A 484 -18.92 -24.61 2.49
CA ASP A 484 -19.69 -24.05 1.36
C ASP A 484 -19.94 -22.54 1.48
N ASP A 485 -20.00 -22.00 2.71
CA ASP A 485 -20.04 -20.56 2.96
C ASP A 485 -18.80 -19.83 2.43
N ASP A 486 -17.64 -20.48 2.42
CA ASP A 486 -16.35 -19.89 2.00
C ASP A 486 -16.15 -19.90 0.46
N VAL A 487 -17.16 -20.39 -0.30
CA VAL A 487 -17.16 -20.52 -1.77
C VAL A 487 -17.91 -19.36 -2.44
N PHE A 488 -17.28 -18.77 -3.45
CA PHE A 488 -17.76 -17.64 -4.23
C PHE A 488 -17.91 -18.10 -5.69
N GLU A 489 -19.14 -18.24 -6.18
CA GLU A 489 -19.47 -18.59 -7.57
C GLU A 489 -19.68 -17.32 -8.38
N LEU A 490 -18.87 -17.10 -9.41
CA LEU A 490 -18.76 -15.83 -10.16
C LEU A 490 -18.63 -16.10 -11.67
N PRO A 491 -19.12 -15.21 -12.55
CA PRO A 491 -18.86 -15.34 -13.99
C PRO A 491 -17.36 -15.18 -14.31
N ALA A 492 -16.92 -15.76 -15.43
CA ALA A 492 -15.57 -15.55 -15.94
C ALA A 492 -15.47 -14.20 -16.71
N PRO A 493 -14.38 -13.43 -16.56
CA PRO A 493 -13.15 -13.77 -15.86
C PRO A 493 -13.25 -13.59 -14.33
N LEU A 494 -12.74 -14.58 -13.59
CA LEU A 494 -12.47 -14.44 -12.16
C LEU A 494 -11.36 -13.40 -11.92
N ASP A 495 -11.15 -12.99 -10.66
CA ASP A 495 -9.96 -12.22 -10.25
C ASP A 495 -9.79 -10.89 -11.02
N LEU A 496 -10.69 -9.92 -10.82
CA LEU A 496 -10.68 -8.65 -11.54
C LEU A 496 -9.48 -7.72 -11.21
N ASN A 497 -8.51 -8.19 -10.40
CA ASN A 497 -7.17 -7.57 -10.29
C ASN A 497 -6.48 -7.47 -11.67
N GLY A 498 -6.78 -8.38 -12.60
CA GLY A 498 -6.24 -8.34 -13.98
C GLY A 498 -6.61 -7.07 -14.76
N LEU A 499 -7.64 -6.32 -14.34
CA LEU A 499 -8.02 -5.05 -14.97
C LEU A 499 -6.99 -3.93 -14.75
N SER A 500 -6.00 -4.12 -13.86
CA SER A 500 -4.83 -3.24 -13.78
C SER A 500 -4.01 -3.21 -15.08
N GLU A 501 -3.96 -4.32 -15.83
CA GLU A 501 -3.27 -4.35 -17.15
C GLU A 501 -4.02 -3.50 -18.20
N LEU A 502 -5.35 -3.32 -18.08
CA LEU A 502 -6.11 -2.36 -18.88
C LEU A 502 -5.76 -0.92 -18.51
N HIS A 503 -5.62 -0.62 -17.22
CA HIS A 503 -5.25 0.73 -16.76
C HIS A 503 -3.85 1.14 -17.20
N ASP A 504 -2.96 0.19 -17.50
CA ASP A 504 -1.62 0.51 -17.99
C ASP A 504 -1.58 0.93 -19.47
N LEU A 505 -2.58 0.56 -20.31
CA LEU A 505 -2.68 0.94 -21.73
C LEU A 505 -2.55 2.45 -21.95
N ASP A 506 -1.70 2.92 -22.85
CA ASP A 506 -1.51 4.36 -23.08
C ASP A 506 -2.62 4.96 -23.97
N VAL A 507 -3.81 5.08 -23.40
CA VAL A 507 -4.98 5.75 -23.98
C VAL A 507 -5.39 6.94 -23.08
N PRO A 508 -4.69 8.10 -23.17
CA PRO A 508 -4.89 9.23 -22.25
C PRO A 508 -6.31 9.80 -22.24
N ALA A 509 -7.08 9.61 -23.31
CA ALA A 509 -8.47 10.05 -23.42
C ALA A 509 -9.45 9.28 -22.50
N LEU A 510 -9.05 8.12 -21.98
CA LEU A 510 -9.85 7.28 -21.07
C LEU A 510 -9.31 7.26 -19.63
N LYS A 511 -8.40 8.19 -19.29
CA LYS A 511 -7.71 8.33 -18.00
C LYS A 511 -7.93 9.72 -17.38
N PHE A 512 -7.62 9.89 -16.10
CA PHE A 512 -7.59 11.20 -15.46
C PHE A 512 -6.52 12.11 -16.10
N PRO A 513 -6.84 13.34 -16.54
CA PRO A 513 -5.87 14.25 -17.13
C PRO A 513 -4.63 14.42 -16.26
N ARG A 514 -3.43 14.29 -16.85
CA ARG A 514 -2.15 14.27 -16.10
C ARG A 514 -2.03 15.49 -15.19
N PHE A 515 -1.91 15.22 -13.88
CA PHE A 515 -1.53 16.25 -12.92
C PHE A 515 0.00 16.30 -12.81
N VAL A 516 0.53 17.52 -12.68
CA VAL A 516 1.94 17.78 -12.41
C VAL A 516 1.96 18.55 -11.09
N PRO A 517 2.65 18.04 -10.05
CA PRO A 517 2.73 18.71 -8.77
C PRO A 517 3.62 19.95 -8.88
N VAL A 518 3.41 20.94 -8.00
CA VAL A 518 4.14 22.21 -8.01
C VAL A 518 5.13 22.27 -6.84
N THR A 519 6.17 23.11 -6.93
CA THR A 519 7.07 23.34 -5.80
C THR A 519 6.33 24.07 -4.67
N ALA A 520 6.52 23.60 -3.44
CA ALA A 520 5.79 24.10 -2.27
C ALA A 520 6.06 25.60 -2.04
N ALA A 521 5.02 26.32 -1.61
CA ALA A 521 4.98 27.79 -1.64
C ALA A 521 6.15 28.47 -0.91
N GLY A 522 6.62 27.90 0.21
CA GLY A 522 7.73 28.44 0.99
C GLY A 522 9.13 28.03 0.53
N LEU A 523 9.27 27.02 -0.34
CA LEU A 523 10.59 26.53 -0.78
C LEU A 523 11.16 27.34 -1.94
N ALA A 524 10.31 27.79 -2.84
CA ALA A 524 10.70 28.63 -3.97
C ALA A 524 9.67 29.75 -4.20
N ALA A 525 10.14 30.95 -4.52
CA ALA A 525 9.27 32.08 -4.87
C ALA A 525 8.70 31.96 -6.30
N HIS A 526 9.38 31.24 -7.18
CA HIS A 526 9.05 30.99 -8.59
C HIS A 526 9.42 29.54 -8.92
N GLU A 527 8.80 28.91 -9.92
CA GLU A 527 9.32 27.63 -10.44
C GLU A 527 10.63 27.88 -11.20
N SER A 528 11.65 27.05 -10.95
CA SER A 528 13.00 27.20 -11.51
C SER A 528 13.54 25.84 -11.98
N SER A 529 14.51 25.86 -12.90
CA SER A 529 15.32 24.69 -13.25
C SER A 529 16.40 24.39 -12.20
N SER A 530 16.65 25.31 -11.25
CA SER A 530 17.51 25.10 -10.09
C SER A 530 16.71 24.60 -8.89
N ALA A 531 17.25 23.64 -8.15
CA ALA A 531 16.69 23.22 -6.86
C ALA A 531 16.59 24.39 -5.84
N PRO A 532 15.56 24.41 -4.97
CA PRO A 532 15.42 25.41 -3.91
C PRO A 532 16.41 25.17 -2.76
N ASP A 533 16.99 26.22 -2.15
CA ASP A 533 17.75 26.07 -0.88
C ASP A 533 16.75 25.84 0.26
N VAL A 534 16.49 24.56 0.56
CA VAL A 534 15.51 24.14 1.57
C VAL A 534 15.93 24.61 2.96
N PHE A 535 17.24 24.63 3.24
CA PHE A 535 17.75 25.14 4.51
C PHE A 535 17.58 26.66 4.66
N ALA A 536 17.60 27.43 3.58
CA ALA A 536 17.28 28.85 3.62
C ALA A 536 15.81 29.09 3.92
N ALA A 537 14.90 28.43 3.18
CA ALA A 537 13.47 28.51 3.42
C ALA A 537 13.13 28.19 4.89
N MET A 538 13.59 27.04 5.40
CA MET A 538 13.36 26.59 6.78
C MET A 538 13.96 27.48 7.87
N ARG A 539 14.90 28.40 7.55
CA ARG A 539 15.40 29.40 8.51
C ARG A 539 14.54 30.66 8.57
N GLU A 540 13.87 30.99 7.48
CA GLU A 540 13.05 32.19 7.35
C GLU A 540 11.63 31.94 7.88
N HIS A 541 11.05 30.78 7.56
CA HIS A 541 9.72 30.38 8.01
C HIS A 541 9.56 28.85 8.05
N ASP A 542 8.55 28.38 8.79
CA ASP A 542 8.07 27.00 8.67
C ASP A 542 7.43 26.81 7.28
N VAL A 543 7.53 25.62 6.69
CA VAL A 543 6.90 25.31 5.39
C VAL A 543 5.97 24.09 5.52
N LEU A 544 4.70 24.31 5.20
CA LEU A 544 3.70 23.25 5.06
C LEU A 544 3.76 22.67 3.64
N LEU A 545 3.79 21.34 3.57
CA LEU A 545 3.69 20.54 2.35
C LEU A 545 2.33 19.83 2.32
N HIS A 546 1.69 19.80 1.16
CA HIS A 546 0.43 19.07 0.92
C HIS A 546 0.55 18.26 -0.37
N HIS A 547 1.04 17.02 -0.25
CA HIS A 547 1.09 16.05 -1.33
C HIS A 547 -0.32 15.51 -1.67
N PRO A 548 -0.58 15.07 -2.91
CA PRO A 548 0.31 15.10 -4.07
C PRO A 548 0.32 16.46 -4.77
N TYR A 549 -0.34 17.49 -4.22
CA TYR A 549 -0.48 18.81 -4.85
C TYR A 549 0.84 19.60 -4.88
N ASP A 550 1.62 19.52 -3.79
CA ASP A 550 3.03 19.88 -3.70
C ASP A 550 3.93 18.71 -4.11
N SER A 551 5.04 18.99 -4.79
CA SER A 551 5.96 17.97 -5.29
C SER A 551 6.86 17.41 -4.19
N PHE A 552 6.82 16.10 -3.99
CA PHE A 552 7.71 15.38 -3.09
C PHE A 552 9.20 15.47 -3.52
N SER A 553 9.47 15.57 -4.83
CA SER A 553 10.84 15.62 -5.34
C SER A 553 11.53 16.94 -5.01
N THR A 554 10.86 18.09 -5.21
CA THR A 554 11.41 19.43 -4.90
C THR A 554 11.18 19.87 -3.45
N SER A 555 10.84 18.94 -2.55
CA SER A 555 10.65 19.21 -1.12
C SER A 555 11.36 18.19 -0.22
N VAL A 556 10.70 17.08 0.12
CA VAL A 556 11.21 16.11 1.09
C VAL A 556 12.43 15.34 0.55
N GLN A 557 12.41 14.95 -0.72
CA GLN A 557 13.55 14.29 -1.35
C GLN A 557 14.75 15.25 -1.50
N GLU A 558 14.50 16.48 -1.96
CA GLU A 558 15.51 17.54 -2.05
C GLU A 558 16.14 17.87 -0.68
N PHE A 559 15.35 17.91 0.39
CA PHE A 559 15.85 18.13 1.74
C PHE A 559 16.84 17.03 2.19
N VAL A 560 16.55 15.75 1.89
CA VAL A 560 17.47 14.64 2.17
C VAL A 560 18.72 14.74 1.30
N ALA A 561 18.59 15.02 -0.01
CA ALA A 561 19.72 15.15 -0.92
C ALA A 561 20.68 16.31 -0.52
N GLN A 562 20.13 17.48 -0.18
CA GLN A 562 20.94 18.60 0.32
C GLN A 562 21.58 18.30 1.67
N ALA A 563 20.92 17.53 2.54
CA ALA A 563 21.49 17.08 3.81
C ALA A 563 22.63 16.07 3.61
N ALA A 564 22.54 15.21 2.60
CA ALA A 564 23.59 14.26 2.22
C ALA A 564 24.80 14.97 1.60
N ALA A 565 24.57 15.96 0.72
CA ALA A 565 25.63 16.68 0.02
C ALA A 565 26.38 17.72 0.88
N ASP A 566 25.71 18.43 1.80
CA ASP A 566 26.33 19.58 2.48
C ASP A 566 27.39 19.15 3.53
N PRO A 567 28.67 19.58 3.40
CA PRO A 567 29.73 19.28 4.37
C PRO A 567 29.53 19.92 5.75
N LYS A 568 28.54 20.80 5.94
CA LYS A 568 28.15 21.34 7.26
C LYS A 568 27.15 20.46 8.01
N VAL A 569 26.53 19.48 7.36
CA VAL A 569 25.63 18.54 8.04
C VAL A 569 26.48 17.49 8.75
N LEU A 570 26.26 17.36 10.05
CA LEU A 570 27.01 16.47 10.93
C LEU A 570 26.27 15.16 11.21
N ALA A 571 24.94 15.20 11.22
CA ALA A 571 24.09 14.04 11.49
C ALA A 571 22.74 14.11 10.79
N ILE A 572 22.20 12.94 10.43
CA ILE A 572 20.85 12.75 9.89
C ILE A 572 20.20 11.61 10.68
N LYS A 573 19.00 11.82 11.23
CA LYS A 573 18.18 10.76 11.82
C LYS A 573 16.85 10.67 11.08
N GLN A 574 16.45 9.48 10.61
CA GLN A 574 15.22 9.28 9.86
C GLN A 574 14.50 7.98 10.23
N THR A 575 13.17 7.99 10.16
CA THR A 575 12.31 6.80 10.28
C THR A 575 11.92 6.28 8.90
N LEU A 576 12.14 5.00 8.64
CA LEU A 576 11.86 4.31 7.38
C LEU A 576 10.88 3.15 7.63
N TYR A 577 9.61 3.36 7.28
CA TYR A 577 8.54 2.37 7.44
C TYR A 577 8.34 1.51 6.17
N ARG A 578 8.47 2.11 4.98
CA ARG A 578 8.32 1.48 3.66
C ARG A 578 9.18 2.21 2.63
N THR A 579 10.03 1.50 1.90
CA THR A 579 10.84 2.02 0.79
C THR A 579 11.07 0.95 -0.27
N SER A 580 10.97 1.33 -1.56
CA SER A 580 11.36 0.49 -2.70
C SER A 580 12.86 0.19 -2.70
N GLY A 581 13.28 -0.85 -3.43
CA GLY A 581 14.70 -1.17 -3.64
C GLY A 581 15.46 0.01 -4.25
N ASP A 582 14.88 0.63 -5.27
CA ASP A 582 15.34 1.88 -5.87
C ASP A 582 14.68 3.04 -5.12
N SER A 583 15.29 3.49 -4.03
CA SER A 583 14.79 4.60 -3.20
C SER A 583 15.86 5.68 -3.10
N PRO A 584 15.69 6.83 -3.79
CA PRO A 584 16.65 7.94 -3.73
C PRO A 584 16.92 8.48 -2.33
N ILE A 585 16.01 8.22 -1.38
CA ILE A 585 16.19 8.56 0.05
C ILE A 585 17.13 7.55 0.73
N VAL A 586 17.07 6.26 0.40
CA VAL A 586 18.04 5.26 0.90
C VAL A 586 19.43 5.54 0.35
N ASP A 587 19.53 5.88 -0.95
CA ASP A 587 20.81 6.17 -1.59
C ASP A 587 21.45 7.46 -1.05
N ALA A 588 20.69 8.54 -0.86
CA ALA A 588 21.19 9.76 -0.20
C ALA A 588 21.59 9.54 1.27
N LEU A 589 20.95 8.60 2.00
CA LEU A 589 21.38 8.22 3.36
C LEU A 589 22.68 7.41 3.36
N ILE A 590 22.97 6.65 2.29
CA ILE A 590 24.25 5.96 2.06
C ILE A 590 25.34 6.98 1.76
N GLU A 591 25.13 7.85 0.77
CA GLU A 591 26.06 8.94 0.42
C GLU A 591 26.41 9.82 1.63
N ALA A 592 25.44 10.10 2.50
CA ALA A 592 25.65 10.84 3.74
C ALA A 592 26.60 10.12 4.71
N ALA A 593 26.46 8.80 4.88
CA ALA A 593 27.30 8.00 5.77
C ALA A 593 28.71 7.79 5.20
N GLU A 594 28.83 7.52 3.89
CA GLU A 594 30.11 7.45 3.17
C GLU A 594 30.87 8.78 3.21
N ALA A 595 30.14 9.91 3.18
CA ALA A 595 30.67 11.26 3.42
C ALA A 595 30.95 11.57 4.92
N GLY A 596 30.96 10.56 5.80
CA GLY A 596 31.36 10.66 7.20
C GLY A 596 30.34 11.30 8.16
N LYS A 597 29.08 11.48 7.74
CA LYS A 597 28.02 12.03 8.60
C LYS A 597 27.44 10.95 9.52
N GLN A 598 27.00 11.33 10.73
CA GLN A 598 26.33 10.40 11.63
C GLN A 598 24.89 10.13 11.17
N VAL A 599 24.69 9.07 10.38
CA VAL A 599 23.37 8.68 9.89
C VAL A 599 22.74 7.61 10.80
N VAL A 600 21.49 7.83 11.22
CA VAL A 600 20.68 6.87 11.99
C VAL A 600 19.37 6.60 11.23
N ALA A 601 19.11 5.34 10.93
CA ALA A 601 17.89 4.90 10.24
C ALA A 601 17.08 3.98 11.15
N ILE A 602 15.86 4.38 11.51
CA ILE A 602 14.95 3.52 12.29
C ILE A 602 14.07 2.74 11.31
N VAL A 603 14.13 1.41 11.37
CA VAL A 603 13.61 0.50 10.35
C VAL A 603 12.51 -0.40 10.90
N GLU A 604 11.32 -0.31 10.32
CA GLU A 604 10.22 -1.26 10.61
C GLU A 604 10.32 -2.45 9.65
N ILE A 605 11.02 -3.54 10.05
CA ILE A 605 11.09 -4.75 9.21
C ILE A 605 9.69 -5.38 9.05
N LYS A 606 8.87 -5.40 10.12
CA LYS A 606 7.51 -5.99 10.13
C LYS A 606 6.47 -5.11 9.40
N ALA A 607 6.86 -4.39 8.35
CA ALA A 607 5.97 -3.67 7.45
C ALA A 607 5.35 -4.63 6.43
N ARG A 608 4.02 -4.70 6.41
CA ARG A 608 3.25 -5.74 5.70
C ARG A 608 3.45 -5.69 4.20
N PHE A 609 3.82 -6.82 3.59
CA PHE A 609 4.11 -6.99 2.16
C PHE A 609 5.38 -6.28 1.66
N ASP A 610 6.12 -5.61 2.54
CA ASP A 610 7.41 -4.98 2.26
C ASP A 610 8.57 -5.71 2.96
N GLU A 611 8.30 -6.85 3.64
CA GLU A 611 9.24 -7.48 4.57
C GLU A 611 10.59 -7.85 3.92
N GLU A 612 10.57 -8.51 2.75
CA GLU A 612 11.78 -8.92 2.01
C GLU A 612 12.59 -7.70 1.52
N ALA A 613 11.91 -6.65 1.05
CA ALA A 613 12.55 -5.40 0.64
C ALA A 613 13.22 -4.70 1.85
N ASN A 614 12.51 -4.62 2.98
CA ASN A 614 13.03 -4.00 4.20
C ASN A 614 14.23 -4.74 4.80
N ILE A 615 14.28 -6.08 4.71
CA ILE A 615 15.48 -6.86 5.05
C ILE A 615 16.65 -6.52 4.12
N SER A 616 16.40 -6.41 2.81
CA SER A 616 17.42 -6.15 1.80
C SER A 616 18.07 -4.77 1.94
N TRP A 617 17.29 -3.69 2.06
CA TRP A 617 17.86 -2.35 2.17
C TRP A 617 18.38 -2.02 3.57
N ALA A 618 17.90 -2.66 4.65
CA ALA A 618 18.54 -2.56 5.96
C ALA A 618 20.00 -3.05 5.90
N ARG A 619 20.23 -4.23 5.30
CA ARG A 619 21.57 -4.75 5.02
C ARG A 619 22.38 -3.85 4.06
N LYS A 620 21.75 -3.02 3.22
CA LYS A 620 22.44 -2.02 2.36
C LYS A 620 22.95 -0.84 3.20
N LEU A 621 22.10 -0.30 4.08
CA LEU A 621 22.42 0.79 5.00
C LEU A 621 23.51 0.41 6.01
N GLU A 622 23.40 -0.76 6.66
CA GLU A 622 24.40 -1.24 7.64
C GLU A 622 25.82 -1.32 7.03
N ARG A 623 25.93 -1.83 5.80
CA ARG A 623 27.21 -1.93 5.06
C ARG A 623 27.80 -0.56 4.69
N ALA A 624 26.97 0.47 4.56
CA ALA A 624 27.41 1.85 4.33
C ALA A 624 27.81 2.61 5.61
N GLY A 625 27.75 1.96 6.78
CA GLY A 625 28.05 2.58 8.08
C GLY A 625 26.89 3.39 8.68
N VAL A 626 25.68 3.27 8.12
CA VAL A 626 24.47 3.85 8.72
C VAL A 626 24.09 3.04 9.97
N HIS A 627 23.83 3.73 11.08
CA HIS A 627 23.37 3.08 12.30
C HIS A 627 21.88 2.73 12.17
N VAL A 628 21.61 1.49 11.76
CA VAL A 628 20.26 0.94 11.65
C VAL A 628 19.73 0.52 13.03
N VAL A 629 18.47 0.85 13.32
CA VAL A 629 17.79 0.57 14.60
C VAL A 629 16.39 0.00 14.33
N TYR A 630 16.10 -1.20 14.82
CA TYR A 630 14.86 -1.93 14.50
C TYR A 630 13.64 -1.57 15.38
N GLY A 631 13.56 -0.31 15.82
CA GLY A 631 12.48 0.20 16.68
C GLY A 631 12.63 -0.17 18.16
N MET A 632 11.52 -0.09 18.90
CA MET A 632 11.43 -0.57 20.29
C MET A 632 10.70 -1.92 20.33
N VAL A 633 11.19 -2.88 21.12
CA VAL A 633 10.54 -4.18 21.33
C VAL A 633 9.08 -3.99 21.75
N GLY A 634 8.18 -4.76 21.14
CA GLY A 634 6.73 -4.68 21.34
C GLY A 634 6.01 -3.51 20.66
N LEU A 635 6.72 -2.56 20.03
CA LEU A 635 6.13 -1.32 19.48
C LEU A 635 6.60 -1.02 18.05
N LYS A 636 5.65 -1.02 17.09
CA LYS A 636 5.93 -0.70 15.70
C LYS A 636 6.16 0.80 15.48
N THR A 637 7.19 1.18 14.73
CA THR A 637 7.50 2.61 14.48
C THR A 637 6.76 3.10 13.24
N HIS A 638 5.79 4.01 13.41
CA HIS A 638 4.94 4.49 12.31
C HIS A 638 4.84 6.02 12.18
N CYS A 639 5.43 6.77 13.12
CA CYS A 639 5.77 8.19 12.91
C CYS A 639 6.73 8.36 11.73
N LYS A 640 6.56 9.44 10.94
CA LYS A 640 7.45 9.78 9.82
C LYS A 640 8.19 11.06 10.12
N LEU A 641 9.42 10.89 10.59
CA LEU A 641 10.27 11.92 11.16
C LEU A 641 11.63 11.91 10.46
N LEU A 642 12.16 13.11 10.20
CA LEU A 642 13.52 13.33 9.72
C LEU A 642 14.10 14.53 10.47
N LEU A 643 15.32 14.38 10.98
CA LEU A 643 16.03 15.36 11.78
C LEU A 643 17.47 15.49 11.25
N VAL A 644 17.80 16.66 10.72
CA VAL A 644 19.13 16.99 10.19
C VAL A 644 19.82 17.97 11.14
N VAL A 645 21.05 17.66 11.55
CA VAL A 645 21.87 18.49 12.45
C VAL A 645 22.98 19.15 11.63
N ARG A 646 22.99 20.48 11.57
CA ARG A 646 23.90 21.27 10.72
C ARG A 646 24.66 22.31 11.53
N GLN A 647 25.95 22.46 11.21
CA GLN A 647 26.80 23.53 11.74
C GLN A 647 26.51 24.84 11.01
N GLU A 648 25.79 25.75 11.68
CA GLU A 648 25.56 27.12 11.22
C GLU A 648 26.57 28.08 11.89
N ARG A 649 26.56 29.36 11.46
CA ARG A 649 27.44 30.41 12.02
C ARG A 649 27.24 30.64 13.53
N GLU A 650 26.03 30.39 14.02
CA GLU A 650 25.61 30.61 15.42
C GLU A 650 25.78 29.36 16.30
N GLY A 651 26.28 28.24 15.75
CA GLY A 651 26.32 26.94 16.41
C GLY A 651 25.49 25.89 15.67
N LEU A 652 25.15 24.80 16.36
CA LEU A 652 24.35 23.72 15.79
C LEU A 652 22.88 24.11 15.66
N ARG A 653 22.34 24.05 14.43
CA ARG A 653 20.90 24.15 14.16
C ARG A 653 20.35 22.78 13.77
N ARG A 654 19.10 22.53 14.15
CA ARG A 654 18.35 21.31 13.86
C ARG A 654 17.22 21.65 12.88
N TYR A 655 17.14 20.91 11.79
CA TYR A 655 16.13 21.05 10.75
C TYR A 655 15.28 19.78 10.74
N CYS A 656 13.96 19.94 10.73
CA CYS A 656 13.01 18.87 11.03
C CYS A 656 11.97 18.72 9.92
N HIS A 657 11.58 17.47 9.64
CA HIS A 657 10.35 17.13 8.93
C HIS A 657 9.46 16.24 9.81
N VAL A 658 8.17 16.54 9.87
CA VAL A 658 7.13 15.69 10.48
C VAL A 658 6.02 15.47 9.46
N GLY A 659 5.79 14.22 9.06
CA GLY A 659 4.82 13.86 8.01
C GLY A 659 3.71 12.91 8.46
N THR A 660 2.57 12.99 7.78
CA THR A 660 1.48 11.99 7.85
C THR A 660 1.84 10.74 7.01
N GLY A 661 2.50 10.97 5.86
CA GLY A 661 2.83 10.00 4.82
C GLY A 661 4.21 9.38 4.90
N ASN A 662 4.43 8.30 4.13
CA ASN A 662 5.72 7.60 4.04
C ASN A 662 6.72 8.32 3.12
N TYR A 663 8.01 8.11 3.37
CA TYR A 663 9.13 8.60 2.55
C TYR A 663 9.30 7.81 1.24
N HIS A 664 8.25 7.72 0.42
CA HIS A 664 8.21 6.87 -0.76
C HIS A 664 7.71 7.63 -2.02
N PRO A 665 8.58 7.96 -2.99
CA PRO A 665 8.23 8.83 -4.13
C PRO A 665 7.05 8.35 -4.99
N LYS A 666 6.84 7.03 -5.15
CA LYS A 666 5.65 6.50 -5.85
C LYS A 666 4.35 6.84 -5.12
N THR A 667 4.19 6.47 -3.84
CA THR A 667 2.95 6.70 -3.09
C THR A 667 2.64 8.20 -2.95
N ALA A 668 3.65 9.05 -2.82
CA ALA A 668 3.49 10.51 -2.74
C ALA A 668 2.90 11.18 -4.01
N ARG A 669 2.62 10.40 -5.09
CA ARG A 669 1.86 10.85 -6.28
C ARG A 669 0.39 10.43 -6.27
N GLY A 670 0.02 9.45 -5.45
CA GLY A 670 -1.34 8.88 -5.38
C GLY A 670 -2.02 9.02 -4.01
N TYR A 671 -1.27 9.34 -2.95
CA TYR A 671 -1.76 9.52 -1.59
C TYR A 671 -1.78 11.03 -1.28
N GLU A 672 -2.86 11.49 -0.64
CA GLU A 672 -2.94 12.84 -0.09
C GLU A 672 -2.31 12.87 1.31
N ASP A 673 -1.29 13.68 1.51
CA ASP A 673 -0.45 13.65 2.71
C ASP A 673 0.10 15.04 3.06
N LEU A 674 0.18 15.34 4.36
CA LEU A 674 0.71 16.59 4.89
C LEU A 674 2.10 16.40 5.51
N GLY A 675 2.93 17.44 5.42
CA GLY A 675 4.25 17.49 6.04
C GLY A 675 4.61 18.89 6.54
N LEU A 676 5.25 18.98 7.71
CA LEU A 676 5.80 20.22 8.26
C LEU A 676 7.33 20.19 8.17
N LEU A 677 7.91 21.12 7.41
CA LEU A 677 9.34 21.46 7.47
C LEU A 677 9.53 22.64 8.43
N THR A 678 10.40 22.49 9.43
CA THR A 678 10.63 23.53 10.46
C THR A 678 12.06 23.48 11.03
N CYS A 679 12.57 24.61 11.52
CA CYS A 679 13.75 24.65 12.41
C CYS A 679 13.43 25.14 13.84
N ASP A 680 12.15 25.11 14.24
CA ASP A 680 11.71 25.45 15.58
C ASP A 680 12.46 24.66 16.66
N ARG A 681 12.80 25.36 17.75
CA ARG A 681 13.59 24.82 18.86
C ARG A 681 12.85 23.76 19.66
N ASP A 682 11.52 23.89 19.80
CA ASP A 682 10.72 22.93 20.57
C ASP A 682 10.40 21.67 19.74
N VAL A 683 9.98 21.79 18.48
CA VAL A 683 9.87 20.62 17.58
C VAL A 683 11.21 19.89 17.45
N ALA A 684 12.31 20.61 17.27
CA ALA A 684 13.63 20.00 17.18
C ALA A 684 14.08 19.30 18.48
N GLN A 685 13.67 19.81 19.65
CA GLN A 685 13.96 19.17 20.92
C GLN A 685 13.08 17.93 21.15
N ASP A 686 11.81 18.00 20.79
CA ASP A 686 10.88 16.86 20.85
C ASP A 686 11.35 15.72 19.93
N LEU A 687 11.70 16.01 18.67
CA LEU A 687 12.25 15.01 17.74
C LEU A 687 13.56 14.42 18.26
N THR A 688 14.48 15.24 18.77
CA THR A 688 15.74 14.73 19.37
C THR A 688 15.45 13.77 20.52
N THR A 689 14.46 14.10 21.36
CA THR A 689 14.05 13.27 22.50
C THR A 689 13.40 11.96 22.03
N LEU A 690 12.55 12.01 21.01
CA LEU A 690 11.87 10.84 20.44
C LEU A 690 12.83 9.89 19.71
N PHE A 691 13.76 10.42 18.90
CA PHE A 691 14.82 9.61 18.29
C PHE A 691 15.70 8.92 19.34
N ASN A 692 16.03 9.59 20.44
CA ASN A 692 16.81 9.00 21.54
C ASN A 692 15.99 7.99 22.39
N GLN A 693 14.66 8.14 22.45
CA GLN A 693 13.76 7.14 23.03
C GLN A 693 13.73 5.87 22.17
N LEU A 694 13.59 6.03 20.85
CA LEU A 694 13.59 4.94 19.88
C LEU A 694 14.94 4.22 19.78
N SER A 695 16.06 4.93 20.00
CA SER A 695 17.41 4.35 20.05
C SER A 695 17.87 3.97 21.47
N GLY A 696 16.94 3.69 22.40
CA GLY A 696 17.21 2.86 23.58
C GLY A 696 16.98 3.46 24.97
N TYR A 697 17.09 4.79 25.20
CA TYR A 697 17.08 5.34 26.57
C TYR A 697 16.41 6.72 26.72
N ALA A 698 15.08 6.76 26.87
CA ALA A 698 14.36 7.91 27.42
C ALA A 698 12.99 7.56 28.07
N PRO A 699 12.91 6.70 29.10
CA PRO A 699 11.64 6.15 29.62
C PRO A 699 10.71 7.15 30.34
N ARG A 700 11.05 8.45 30.39
CA ARG A 700 10.22 9.54 30.94
C ARG A 700 10.30 10.82 30.08
N ALA A 701 10.37 10.67 28.76
CA ALA A 701 10.25 11.79 27.83
C ALA A 701 8.98 12.62 28.10
N ARG A 702 9.11 13.94 28.02
CA ARG A 702 8.00 14.90 27.93
C ARG A 702 8.20 15.72 26.65
N PHE A 703 7.12 15.92 25.92
CA PHE A 703 7.10 16.65 24.65
C PHE A 703 6.41 18.01 24.84
N ARG A 704 6.67 18.97 23.95
CA ARG A 704 6.20 20.36 24.04
C ARG A 704 5.19 20.71 22.95
N ARG A 705 5.51 20.38 21.70
CA ARG A 705 4.65 20.56 20.52
C ARG A 705 4.19 19.22 19.94
N LEU A 706 4.81 18.11 20.32
CA LEU A 706 4.39 16.77 19.90
C LEU A 706 3.45 16.09 20.90
N LEU A 707 2.45 15.36 20.38
CA LEU A 707 1.73 14.30 21.10
C LEU A 707 2.21 12.95 20.57
N VAL A 708 2.61 12.04 21.47
CA VAL A 708 3.35 10.82 21.09
C VAL A 708 2.71 9.56 21.69
N ALA A 709 2.48 8.56 20.83
CA ALA A 709 1.98 7.25 21.22
C ALA A 709 3.12 6.34 21.71
N PRO A 710 2.86 5.39 22.63
CA PRO A 710 1.54 5.06 23.19
C PRO A 710 1.13 5.84 24.44
N ARG A 711 1.91 6.85 24.87
CA ARG A 711 1.82 7.38 26.26
C ARG A 711 1.05 8.68 26.46
N SER A 712 0.89 9.49 25.41
CA SER A 712 0.37 10.87 25.54
C SER A 712 -0.64 11.26 24.45
N LEU A 713 -0.77 10.43 23.42
CA LEU A 713 -1.57 10.78 22.23
C LEU A 713 -3.07 10.62 22.49
N ARG A 714 -3.53 9.49 23.05
CA ARG A 714 -4.94 9.29 23.41
C ARG A 714 -5.38 10.35 24.43
N ASP A 715 -4.71 10.39 25.58
CA ASP A 715 -5.05 11.28 26.70
C ASP A 715 -5.00 12.76 26.30
N GLY A 716 -4.00 13.18 25.53
CA GLY A 716 -3.86 14.56 25.04
C GLY A 716 -4.86 14.96 23.94
N LEU A 717 -5.51 14.01 23.27
CA LEU A 717 -6.67 14.29 22.41
C LEU A 717 -7.96 14.32 23.22
N VAL A 718 -8.14 13.41 24.19
CA VAL A 718 -9.31 13.42 25.09
C VAL A 718 -9.36 14.71 25.91
N GLU A 719 -8.23 15.16 26.45
CA GLU A 719 -8.08 16.46 27.13
C GLU A 719 -8.65 17.63 26.29
N ARG A 720 -8.45 17.60 24.98
CA ARG A 720 -8.93 18.65 24.06
C ARG A 720 -10.41 18.52 23.74
N ILE A 721 -10.92 17.30 23.61
CA ILE A 721 -12.35 17.04 23.44
C ILE A 721 -13.13 17.53 24.69
N GLU A 722 -12.65 17.20 25.90
CA GLU A 722 -13.25 17.66 27.16
C GLU A 722 -13.06 19.17 27.38
N ALA A 723 -11.98 19.78 26.86
CA ALA A 723 -11.81 21.24 26.88
C ALA A 723 -12.82 21.97 25.98
N GLU A 724 -13.19 21.41 24.81
CA GLU A 724 -14.24 21.98 23.97
C GLU A 724 -15.63 21.90 24.65
N ILE A 725 -15.88 20.86 25.45
CA ILE A 725 -17.08 20.77 26.30
C ILE A 725 -17.09 21.90 27.34
N ALA A 726 -15.97 22.15 28.01
CA ALA A 726 -15.86 23.25 28.97
C ALA A 726 -16.01 24.63 28.29
N ASN A 727 -15.43 24.81 27.09
CA ASN A 727 -15.60 26.02 26.28
C ASN A 727 -17.07 26.27 25.92
N HIS A 728 -17.80 25.23 25.50
CA HIS A 728 -19.22 25.34 25.13
C HIS A 728 -20.09 25.76 26.34
N ARG A 729 -19.90 25.11 27.50
CA ARG A 729 -20.60 25.46 28.76
C ARG A 729 -20.32 26.92 29.17
N ALA A 730 -19.09 27.38 28.98
CA ALA A 730 -18.69 28.77 29.25
C ALA A 730 -19.18 29.79 28.19
N GLY A 731 -19.93 29.37 27.16
CA GLY A 731 -20.40 30.23 26.08
C GLY A 731 -19.29 30.71 25.12
N LEU A 732 -18.14 30.04 25.12
CA LEU A 732 -17.02 30.31 24.23
C LEU A 732 -17.17 29.53 22.90
N PRO A 733 -16.49 29.94 21.82
CA PRO A 733 -16.42 29.15 20.59
C PRO A 733 -15.90 27.73 20.88
N ALA A 734 -16.70 26.73 20.52
CA ALA A 734 -16.42 25.32 20.74
C ALA A 734 -16.85 24.48 19.53
N TRP A 735 -15.91 23.73 18.94
CA TRP A 735 -16.13 22.76 17.86
C TRP A 735 -14.93 21.82 17.74
N ILE A 736 -15.17 20.63 17.17
CA ILE A 736 -14.16 19.60 16.94
C ILE A 736 -14.18 19.23 15.45
N ARG A 737 -13.03 19.22 14.78
CA ARG A 737 -12.90 18.79 13.38
C ARG A 737 -11.73 17.83 13.21
N ILE A 738 -12.00 16.61 12.76
CA ILE A 738 -10.99 15.54 12.67
C ILE A 738 -11.01 14.90 11.28
N LYS A 739 -9.86 14.85 10.61
CA LYS A 739 -9.62 14.04 9.40
C LYS A 739 -8.69 12.87 9.74
N VAL A 740 -9.08 11.64 9.44
CA VAL A 740 -8.32 10.41 9.70
C VAL A 740 -8.60 9.32 8.65
N ASN A 741 -7.77 8.27 8.61
CA ASN A 741 -8.04 7.11 7.75
C ASN A 741 -8.97 6.10 8.43
N SER A 742 -9.00 6.09 9.76
CA SER A 742 -9.87 5.23 10.55
C SER A 742 -10.07 5.78 11.97
N ILE A 743 -11.26 5.53 12.53
CA ILE A 743 -11.62 5.78 13.92
C ILE A 743 -12.36 4.56 14.48
N ILE A 744 -11.85 3.96 15.55
CA ILE A 744 -12.34 2.73 16.19
C ILE A 744 -11.70 2.55 17.60
N ASP A 745 -11.43 3.67 18.28
CA ASP A 745 -10.94 3.71 19.66
C ASP A 745 -12.08 4.20 20.56
N GLU A 746 -12.58 3.31 21.40
CA GLU A 746 -13.79 3.48 22.20
C GLU A 746 -13.66 4.67 23.15
N THR A 747 -12.48 4.87 23.76
CA THR A 747 -12.22 5.99 24.68
C THR A 747 -12.33 7.35 23.98
N VAL A 748 -11.82 7.48 22.76
CA VAL A 748 -11.92 8.72 21.98
C VAL A 748 -13.33 8.88 21.39
N ILE A 749 -13.98 7.81 20.96
CA ILE A 749 -15.36 7.86 20.45
C ILE A 749 -16.35 8.26 21.56
N ASP A 750 -16.26 7.68 22.76
CA ASP A 750 -17.11 8.06 23.89
C ASP A 750 -16.87 9.51 24.36
N ALA A 751 -15.65 10.03 24.21
CA ALA A 751 -15.39 11.46 24.41
C ALA A 751 -16.09 12.34 23.36
N LEU A 752 -16.11 11.93 22.08
CA LEU A 752 -16.84 12.63 21.03
C LEU A 752 -18.37 12.55 21.25
N TYR A 753 -18.89 11.45 21.79
CA TYR A 753 -20.30 11.35 22.21
C TYR A 753 -20.63 12.27 23.39
N ARG A 754 -19.76 12.38 24.41
CA ARG A 754 -19.91 13.40 25.48
C ARG A 754 -19.89 14.81 24.91
N ALA A 755 -19.02 15.10 23.93
CA ALA A 755 -18.97 16.39 23.27
C ALA A 755 -20.29 16.70 22.53
N SER A 756 -20.81 15.73 21.80
CA SER A 756 -22.08 15.85 21.08
C SER A 756 -23.27 16.07 22.02
N ARG A 757 -23.37 15.29 23.10
CA ARG A 757 -24.40 15.43 24.16
C ARG A 757 -24.32 16.77 24.89
N ALA A 758 -23.12 17.36 24.99
CA ALA A 758 -22.91 18.70 25.55
C ALA A 758 -23.14 19.86 24.57
N GLY A 759 -23.59 19.60 23.33
CA GLY A 759 -23.87 20.63 22.33
C GLY A 759 -22.69 21.06 21.44
N VAL A 760 -21.52 20.44 21.60
CA VAL A 760 -20.35 20.72 20.75
C VAL A 760 -20.58 20.16 19.35
N SER A 761 -20.36 20.99 18.32
CA SER A 761 -20.39 20.55 16.92
C SER A 761 -19.13 19.74 16.58
N VAL A 762 -19.30 18.57 15.98
CA VAL A 762 -18.22 17.62 15.67
C VAL A 762 -18.28 17.21 14.19
N ASP A 763 -17.27 17.57 13.42
CA ASP A 763 -17.08 17.13 12.04
C ASP A 763 -15.99 16.05 11.96
N ILE A 764 -16.32 14.86 11.42
CA ILE A 764 -15.37 13.77 11.21
C ILE A 764 -15.26 13.42 9.72
N VAL A 765 -14.06 13.53 9.16
CA VAL A 765 -13.73 13.11 7.79
C VAL A 765 -12.94 11.81 7.86
N VAL A 766 -13.59 10.69 7.55
CA VAL A 766 -12.97 9.35 7.64
C VAL A 766 -13.14 8.55 6.35
N ARG A 767 -12.02 8.32 5.65
CA ARG A 767 -12.06 7.59 4.37
C ARG A 767 -12.37 6.10 4.52
N GLY A 768 -12.03 5.50 5.66
CA GLY A 768 -12.04 4.04 5.86
C GLY A 768 -12.99 3.57 6.96
N ILE A 769 -12.42 2.83 7.93
CA ILE A 769 -13.11 2.21 9.07
C ILE A 769 -13.63 3.29 10.02
N CYS A 770 -14.94 3.30 10.29
CA CYS A 770 -15.58 4.20 11.24
C CYS A 770 -16.38 3.42 12.29
N GLY A 771 -16.02 3.57 13.57
CA GLY A 771 -16.73 3.01 14.71
C GLY A 771 -17.86 3.91 15.24
N ILE A 772 -17.95 5.15 14.77
CA ILE A 772 -18.97 6.12 15.22
C ILE A 772 -20.33 5.77 14.61
N ARG A 773 -21.38 5.88 15.43
CA ARG A 773 -22.78 6.02 15.00
C ARG A 773 -23.09 7.51 14.95
N ALA A 774 -23.29 8.09 13.76
CA ALA A 774 -23.51 9.53 13.58
C ALA A 774 -24.98 9.92 13.71
N GLY A 775 -25.31 11.15 14.12
CA GLY A 775 -26.68 11.68 14.09
C GLY A 775 -27.72 10.92 14.92
N VAL A 776 -27.33 10.11 15.91
CA VAL A 776 -28.25 9.31 16.73
C VAL A 776 -28.81 10.15 17.88
N PRO A 777 -30.15 10.26 18.02
CA PRO A 777 -30.80 11.02 19.09
C PRO A 777 -30.29 10.69 20.50
N GLY A 778 -29.94 11.72 21.27
CA GLY A 778 -29.41 11.59 22.64
C GLY A 778 -27.97 11.07 22.76
N LEU A 779 -27.29 10.77 21.64
CA LEU A 779 -25.94 10.21 21.60
C LEU A 779 -24.96 11.04 20.75
N SER A 780 -25.37 11.38 19.52
CA SER A 780 -24.47 11.91 18.49
C SER A 780 -25.12 12.87 17.48
N GLU A 781 -26.21 13.52 17.87
CA GLU A 781 -26.96 14.50 17.03
C GLU A 781 -26.08 15.62 16.46
N ASN A 782 -25.05 16.05 17.21
CA ASN A 782 -24.09 17.06 16.78
C ASN A 782 -22.81 16.48 16.13
N ILE A 783 -22.76 15.16 15.84
CA ILE A 783 -21.66 14.53 15.09
C ILE A 783 -22.07 14.31 13.64
N ARG A 784 -21.43 15.06 12.73
CA ARG A 784 -21.44 14.82 11.29
C ARG A 784 -20.24 13.98 10.90
N VAL A 785 -20.48 12.90 10.15
CA VAL A 785 -19.41 12.07 9.58
C VAL A 785 -19.50 12.09 8.05
N ARG A 786 -18.36 12.31 7.40
CA ARG A 786 -18.18 12.39 5.95
C ARG A 786 -17.00 11.52 5.51
N SER A 787 -17.00 11.13 4.25
CA SER A 787 -15.93 10.33 3.64
C SER A 787 -15.70 10.77 2.20
N ILE A 788 -14.44 10.82 1.79
CA ILE A 788 -14.04 11.28 0.46
C ILE A 788 -13.14 10.22 -0.17
N LEU A 789 -13.55 9.75 -1.34
CA LEU A 789 -12.80 8.88 -2.23
C LEU A 789 -12.77 9.56 -3.62
N GLY A 790 -11.64 9.47 -4.31
CA GLY A 790 -11.41 10.21 -5.54
C GLY A 790 -10.16 9.73 -6.26
N ARG A 791 -9.60 10.58 -7.12
CA ARG A 791 -8.33 10.35 -7.83
C ARG A 791 -7.18 10.02 -6.89
N PHE A 792 -7.14 10.67 -5.73
CA PHE A 792 -6.12 10.49 -4.72
C PHE A 792 -6.68 9.81 -3.46
N LEU A 793 -5.81 9.06 -2.80
CA LEU A 793 -6.14 8.27 -1.62
C LEU A 793 -5.93 9.10 -0.35
N GLU A 794 -6.99 9.80 0.07
CA GLU A 794 -7.09 10.72 1.24
C GLU A 794 -6.42 10.17 2.51
N HIS A 795 -5.15 10.48 2.77
CA HIS A 795 -4.31 9.81 3.77
C HIS A 795 -3.80 10.72 4.91
N SER A 796 -3.86 12.04 4.78
CA SER A 796 -3.41 12.92 5.86
C SER A 796 -4.31 12.82 7.09
N ARG A 797 -3.76 13.14 8.27
CA ARG A 797 -4.55 13.27 9.50
C ARG A 797 -4.45 14.69 10.05
N ILE A 798 -5.60 15.26 10.39
CA ILE A 798 -5.76 16.60 10.96
C ILE A 798 -6.65 16.48 12.19
N TYR A 799 -6.27 17.12 13.29
CA TYR A 799 -7.10 17.23 14.50
C TYR A 799 -7.16 18.70 14.88
N ALA A 800 -8.34 19.32 14.81
CA ALA A 800 -8.56 20.73 15.08
C ALA A 800 -9.69 20.94 16.11
N PHE A 801 -9.49 21.91 17.00
CA PHE A 801 -10.36 22.24 18.13
C PHE A 801 -10.50 23.75 18.21
N ALA A 802 -11.69 24.31 18.45
CA ALA A 802 -11.88 25.77 18.44
C ALA A 802 -11.06 26.49 19.52
N ALA A 803 -10.85 25.84 20.67
CA ALA A 803 -10.00 26.32 21.76
C ALA A 803 -10.36 27.74 22.20
N GLY A 804 -11.65 27.99 22.45
CA GLY A 804 -12.19 29.30 22.82
C GLY A 804 -12.08 30.38 21.72
N GLY A 805 -11.83 29.98 20.46
CA GLY A 805 -11.59 30.88 19.33
C GLY A 805 -10.12 31.13 19.01
N THR A 806 -9.20 30.28 19.50
CA THR A 806 -7.75 30.36 19.18
C THR A 806 -7.26 29.30 18.20
N THR A 807 -8.09 28.29 17.89
CA THR A 807 -7.82 27.08 17.10
C THR A 807 -6.53 26.34 17.47
N GLU A 808 -6.64 25.26 18.27
CA GLU A 808 -5.54 24.27 18.37
C GLU A 808 -5.62 23.28 17.20
N LEU A 809 -4.55 23.14 16.41
CA LEU A 809 -4.50 22.24 15.26
C LEU A 809 -3.25 21.36 15.25
N TYR A 810 -3.43 20.08 14.95
CA TYR A 810 -2.38 19.05 14.92
C TYR A 810 -2.42 18.25 13.61
N ILE A 811 -1.25 17.86 13.11
CA ILE A 811 -1.09 16.89 12.00
C ILE A 811 -0.12 15.78 12.36
N GLY A 812 -0.23 14.60 11.75
CA GLY A 812 0.80 13.56 11.88
C GLY A 812 0.35 12.14 11.55
N SER A 813 1.04 11.14 12.12
CA SER A 813 0.99 9.75 11.62
C SER A 813 -0.13 8.86 12.19
N ALA A 814 -0.77 9.28 13.29
CA ALA A 814 -1.75 8.47 14.00
C ALA A 814 -3.13 8.50 13.33
N ASP A 815 -3.73 7.32 13.20
CA ASP A 815 -5.19 7.15 13.12
C ASP A 815 -5.73 6.78 14.51
N LEU A 816 -7.03 6.96 14.73
CA LEU A 816 -7.69 6.68 16.01
C LEU A 816 -8.06 5.20 16.13
N MET A 817 -7.05 4.34 16.28
CA MET A 817 -7.24 2.90 16.53
C MET A 817 -6.28 2.41 17.61
N HIS A 818 -6.74 1.50 18.46
CA HIS A 818 -5.92 0.69 19.39
C HIS A 818 -4.47 0.41 18.95
N ARG A 819 -4.25 -0.12 17.72
CA ARG A 819 -2.89 -0.46 17.27
C ARG A 819 -1.97 0.76 17.10
N ASN A 820 -2.53 1.92 16.80
CA ASN A 820 -1.83 3.19 16.63
C ASN A 820 -1.61 3.87 17.99
N LEU A 821 -2.58 3.74 18.91
CA LEU A 821 -2.54 4.42 20.21
C LEU A 821 -1.84 3.61 21.32
N ASP A 822 -1.79 2.27 21.22
CA ASP A 822 -1.21 1.39 22.26
C ASP A 822 0.03 0.61 21.80
N ARG A 823 0.07 0.20 20.51
CA ARG A 823 1.07 -0.76 19.99
C ARG A 823 2.02 -0.17 18.94
N ARG A 824 2.07 1.16 18.85
CA ARG A 824 2.89 1.91 17.90
C ARG A 824 3.52 3.13 18.52
N VAL A 825 4.63 3.55 17.93
CA VAL A 825 5.17 4.90 18.07
C VAL A 825 4.62 5.73 16.92
N GLU A 826 3.66 6.59 17.25
CA GLU A 826 3.06 7.60 16.39
C GLU A 826 3.39 8.99 16.94
N ALA A 827 3.39 10.00 16.08
CA ALA A 827 3.55 11.40 16.48
C ALA A 827 2.55 12.30 15.76
N LEU A 828 1.95 13.23 16.51
CA LEU A 828 1.27 14.41 15.98
C LEU A 828 2.06 15.66 16.40
N VAL A 829 2.17 16.66 15.53
CA VAL A 829 2.80 17.97 15.82
C VAL A 829 1.75 19.08 15.80
N ARG A 830 1.77 19.95 16.80
CA ARG A 830 0.98 21.19 16.85
C ARG A 830 1.46 22.18 15.79
N ILE A 831 0.56 22.61 14.92
CA ILE A 831 0.78 23.74 14.00
C ILE A 831 0.59 25.05 14.78
N THR A 832 1.48 26.02 14.54
CA THR A 832 1.52 27.30 15.27
C THR A 832 1.57 28.52 14.36
N ASP A 833 1.81 28.36 13.06
CA ASP A 833 1.68 29.45 12.09
C ASP A 833 0.18 29.71 11.81
N PRO A 834 -0.34 30.94 12.00
CA PRO A 834 -1.76 31.22 11.81
C PRO A 834 -2.27 30.99 10.38
N THR A 835 -1.41 31.16 9.37
CA THR A 835 -1.77 30.93 7.96
C THR A 835 -1.94 29.44 7.67
N MET A 836 -1.07 28.60 8.24
CA MET A 836 -1.17 27.14 8.18
C MET A 836 -2.39 26.64 8.96
N VAL A 837 -2.64 27.17 10.16
CA VAL A 837 -3.84 26.81 10.95
C VAL A 837 -5.11 27.13 10.17
N ALA A 838 -5.26 28.37 9.68
CA ALA A 838 -6.44 28.78 8.92
C ALA A 838 -6.62 27.99 7.61
N TYR A 839 -5.52 27.62 6.93
CA TYR A 839 -5.60 26.80 5.72
C TYR A 839 -6.02 25.35 6.03
N LEU A 840 -5.45 24.72 7.05
CA LEU A 840 -5.80 23.36 7.43
C LEU A 840 -7.20 23.28 8.06
N GLU A 841 -7.66 24.35 8.72
CA GLU A 841 -9.05 24.52 9.15
C GLU A 841 -10.01 24.61 7.94
N ASP A 842 -9.74 25.44 6.92
CA ASP A 842 -10.55 25.51 5.68
C ASP A 842 -10.63 24.14 4.98
N VAL A 843 -9.52 23.38 4.94
CA VAL A 843 -9.48 22.03 4.36
C VAL A 843 -10.37 21.06 5.14
N VAL A 844 -10.17 20.88 6.45
CA VAL A 844 -10.97 19.89 7.21
C VAL A 844 -12.45 20.28 7.29
N THR A 845 -12.76 21.58 7.40
CA THR A 845 -14.14 22.09 7.44
C THR A 845 -14.87 21.82 6.12
N ARG A 846 -14.20 21.99 4.97
CA ARG A 846 -14.82 21.74 3.66
C ARG A 846 -14.93 20.27 3.32
N CYS A 847 -13.95 19.45 3.70
CA CYS A 847 -14.10 18.00 3.60
C CYS A 847 -15.27 17.43 4.44
N ALA A 848 -15.82 18.23 5.36
CA ALA A 848 -17.03 17.92 6.12
C ALA A 848 -18.29 18.66 5.64
N SER A 849 -18.18 19.55 4.65
CA SER A 849 -19.27 20.41 4.18
C SER A 849 -20.19 19.67 3.22
N ASP A 850 -21.49 19.97 3.30
CA ASP A 850 -22.52 19.47 2.38
C ASP A 850 -22.42 20.13 0.98
N GLU A 851 -21.49 21.08 0.80
CA GLU A 851 -21.07 21.66 -0.49
C GLU A 851 -20.09 20.77 -1.29
N VAL A 852 -19.52 19.73 -0.66
CA VAL A 852 -18.44 18.90 -1.23
C VAL A 852 -18.93 17.48 -1.55
N ALA A 853 -18.56 17.00 -2.73
CA ALA A 853 -18.90 15.65 -3.20
C ALA A 853 -18.28 14.60 -2.26
N SER A 854 -19.13 13.86 -1.53
CA SER A 854 -18.70 12.99 -0.43
C SER A 854 -19.76 11.94 -0.09
N TRP A 855 -19.40 10.98 0.77
CA TRP A 855 -20.35 10.03 1.36
C TRP A 855 -20.69 10.46 2.78
N HIS A 856 -21.98 10.44 3.08
CA HIS A 856 -22.55 10.76 4.38
C HIS A 856 -22.82 9.46 5.14
N LEU A 857 -22.48 9.40 6.42
CA LEU A 857 -22.87 8.28 7.30
C LEU A 857 -24.17 8.63 7.99
N GLU A 858 -25.20 7.80 7.77
CA GLU A 858 -26.55 8.00 8.28
C GLU A 858 -26.75 7.36 9.67
N PRO A 859 -27.80 7.74 10.43
CA PRO A 859 -28.01 7.25 11.81
C PRO A 859 -28.27 5.75 11.94
N ASP A 860 -28.68 5.08 10.87
CA ASP A 860 -28.79 3.61 10.80
C ASP A 860 -27.43 2.91 10.57
N GLY A 861 -26.40 3.66 10.17
CA GLY A 861 -25.05 3.20 9.87
C GLY A 861 -24.77 2.95 8.38
N THR A 862 -25.72 3.26 7.48
CA THR A 862 -25.50 3.20 6.03
C THR A 862 -24.67 4.40 5.54
N TRP A 863 -24.01 4.24 4.40
CA TRP A 863 -23.29 5.34 3.73
C TRP A 863 -24.03 5.76 2.46
N THR A 864 -24.49 7.00 2.39
CA THR A 864 -25.16 7.57 1.22
C THR A 864 -24.18 8.41 0.41
N ARG A 865 -24.13 8.23 -0.92
CA ARG A 865 -23.26 8.99 -1.84
C ARG A 865 -23.92 10.30 -2.26
N HIS A 866 -23.31 11.44 -1.95
CA HIS A 866 -23.77 12.78 -2.34
C HIS A 866 -22.80 13.41 -3.34
N ILE A 867 -23.25 13.53 -4.59
CA ILE A 867 -22.49 14.17 -5.69
C ILE A 867 -23.20 15.38 -6.31
N GLU A 868 -24.49 15.57 -6.03
CA GLU A 868 -25.31 16.68 -6.52
C GLU A 868 -25.95 17.44 -5.35
N GLY A 869 -26.08 18.76 -5.51
CA GLY A 869 -26.74 19.64 -4.55
C GLY A 869 -28.27 19.69 -4.74
N PRO A 870 -28.99 20.42 -3.86
CA PRO A 870 -30.46 20.53 -3.91
C PRO A 870 -31.04 21.17 -5.19
N ASP A 871 -30.19 21.75 -6.04
CA ASP A 871 -30.52 22.35 -7.34
C ASP A 871 -30.12 21.45 -8.54
N GLY A 872 -29.57 20.27 -8.29
CA GLY A 872 -29.08 19.34 -9.32
C GLY A 872 -27.72 19.71 -9.93
N GLN A 873 -26.98 20.67 -9.36
CA GLN A 873 -25.59 20.94 -9.77
C GLN A 873 -24.62 20.01 -9.02
N ARG A 874 -23.56 19.55 -9.71
CA ARG A 874 -22.52 18.70 -9.10
C ARG A 874 -21.76 19.47 -8.01
N LEU A 875 -21.59 18.84 -6.85
CA LEU A 875 -20.88 19.39 -5.69
C LEU A 875 -19.37 19.57 -5.94
N GLU A 876 -18.69 20.33 -5.08
CA GLU A 876 -17.26 20.60 -5.22
C GLU A 876 -16.43 19.31 -4.99
N ASP A 877 -15.65 18.90 -6.00
CA ASP A 877 -14.55 17.95 -5.83
C ASP A 877 -13.37 18.66 -5.14
N ILE A 878 -13.15 18.32 -3.87
CA ILE A 878 -12.08 18.92 -3.06
C ILE A 878 -10.67 18.65 -3.63
N GLN A 879 -10.45 17.52 -4.29
CA GLN A 879 -9.16 17.17 -4.90
C GLN A 879 -8.94 17.99 -6.18
N ALA A 880 -9.97 18.15 -7.01
CA ALA A 880 -9.93 19.06 -8.16
C ALA A 880 -9.70 20.53 -7.74
N ARG A 881 -10.35 20.98 -6.66
CA ARG A 881 -10.09 22.28 -6.02
C ARG A 881 -8.63 22.41 -5.56
N LEU A 882 -8.09 21.42 -4.84
CA LEU A 882 -6.73 21.46 -4.33
C LEU A 882 -5.69 21.44 -5.48
N MET A 883 -5.93 20.65 -6.53
CA MET A 883 -5.17 20.70 -7.79
C MET A 883 -5.23 22.10 -8.46
N SER A 884 -6.41 22.74 -8.46
CA SER A 884 -6.59 24.09 -9.01
C SER A 884 -5.85 25.16 -8.19
N ARG A 885 -5.96 25.10 -6.86
CA ARG A 885 -5.21 25.96 -5.91
C ARG A 885 -3.70 25.76 -6.02
N ALA A 886 -3.24 24.54 -6.27
CA ALA A 886 -1.83 24.26 -6.52
C ALA A 886 -1.35 24.95 -7.81
N ARG A 887 -2.10 24.79 -8.92
CA ARG A 887 -1.81 25.42 -10.21
C ARG A 887 -1.89 26.95 -10.17
N SER A 888 -2.80 27.53 -9.38
CA SER A 888 -2.93 29.00 -9.28
C SER A 888 -1.74 29.65 -8.56
N ARG A 889 -1.09 28.96 -7.62
CA ARG A 889 0.18 29.43 -7.03
C ARG A 889 1.24 29.69 -8.09
N VAL A 890 1.38 28.82 -9.11
CA VAL A 890 2.34 29.02 -10.20
C VAL A 890 1.93 30.17 -11.12
N LYS A 891 0.64 30.31 -11.46
CA LYS A 891 0.14 31.43 -12.28
C LYS A 891 0.22 32.80 -11.58
N GLY A 892 0.29 32.84 -10.25
CA GLY A 892 0.55 34.06 -9.47
C GLY A 892 2.03 34.42 -9.35
N ARG A 893 2.93 33.69 -10.05
CA ARG A 893 4.40 33.79 -9.96
C ARG A 893 5.05 33.91 -11.35
N SER A 894 4.31 34.38 -12.36
CA SER A 894 4.75 34.56 -13.75
C SER A 894 4.60 36.01 -14.18
#